data_AF-A0A8C1J9U0-F1
#
_entry.id   AF-A0A8C1J9U0-F1
#
_cell.length_a   1.000
_cell.length_b   1.000
_cell.length_c   1.000
_cell.angle_alpha   90.00
_cell.angle_beta   90.00
_cell.angle_gamma   90.00
#
_symmetry.space_group_name_H-M   'P 1'
#
loop_
_entity.id
_entity.type
_entity.pdbx_description
1 polymer ?
#
loop_
_entity_poly.entity_id
_entity_poly.type
_entity_poly.pdbx_seq_one_letter_code
_entity_poly.pdbx_strand_id
1 'polypeptide(L)'
;TSWRSFNLYVFLSFQMKIAVIGQSLFGQEVYKELKKDGHTIVGVFTIPDKDGKVDLLATEAEKDGVPVFKFPRWRLKGKAITEVVDQYKAVGAELNVLPFCSQFIPMEVIDHPAHGSIIYHPSLLPRHRGASAINWTLIHGDKKGGFTIFWADDGLDTGPILLQRECDVEPNDNVNSIYKRFLFPEGVKGMVEAVRLIAAGKAPRIKQPEEGATYECIQKKENSKIDWNQPAEAIHNWIRGNDRVPGAWAEIDGKNVSFYGSTLLENDHSSSNGQPLEIPGASRPGLVTKNGLVLFGNDGKMLLVKNLQFEDGKMIAASQYFKAALSSTVELSEDEKQFAEQMRVEKTLNNMTIRIPHQLFINGEFVDAEGGKTYKTINPTDGQAICDVSLAQIPDVEKAVAAAKEAFEEGEWGKMNPRDRGKLLYKLADLMEQHQEELATIESIDSGAVYTLALKTHIGMSVQTFRYFAGWCDKIQGCTIPINQARPNRNLTFTKKEPIGVCAIVIPWNYPLMMLAWKTAACLAAGNTVVLKPAQVTPLTALKFAELTALAKFPKGVVNILPGAGSLIGQRLSDHPDVRKLGFTGSTEIGKQIMKSCAVSNVKKVSLELGGKSPLIIFSDCDLDKAVRMGMSSVFFNKGENCIAAGRLFIEESIHDTFVERVVSEIKKMKIGDPLDRSTDHGPQNHKAHLDKLVEYCEKGVKEGAKLVCGGKQVNRPG
;
A
#
# COMPACT_ATOMS: atom_id res chain seq x y z
N THR A 1 37.18 0.56 43.74
CA THR A 1 36.34 1.47 44.56
C THR A 1 36.44 2.87 43.98
N SER A 2 35.31 3.58 43.86
CA SER A 2 35.14 5.01 43.47
C SER A 2 34.84 5.45 42.01
N TRP A 3 34.20 4.64 41.15
CA TRP A 3 33.60 5.17 39.89
C TRP A 3 32.18 4.68 39.56
N ARG A 4 31.54 3.87 40.41
CA ARG A 4 30.16 3.37 40.19
C ARG A 4 29.07 4.07 41.00
N SER A 5 29.42 5.07 41.81
CA SER A 5 28.49 5.67 42.78
C SER A 5 27.97 7.05 42.40
N PHE A 6 28.43 7.64 41.29
CA PHE A 6 28.03 9.01 40.92
C PHE A 6 26.81 9.09 39.97
N ASN A 7 26.40 7.98 39.33
CA ASN A 7 25.27 7.97 38.39
C ASN A 7 23.94 7.46 38.98
N LEU A 8 23.92 6.96 40.23
CA LEU A 8 22.69 6.46 40.84
C LEU A 8 21.97 7.52 41.70
N TYR A 9 22.64 8.62 42.07
CA TYR A 9 22.09 9.66 42.95
C TYR A 9 21.38 10.83 42.22
N VAL A 10 21.46 10.89 40.89
CA VAL A 10 20.80 11.95 40.08
C VAL A 10 19.44 11.51 39.52
N PHE A 11 19.13 10.21 39.52
CA PHE A 11 17.90 9.69 38.91
C PHE A 11 16.67 9.66 39.84
N LEU A 12 16.81 10.05 41.11
CA LEU A 12 15.78 9.84 42.13
C LEU A 12 14.94 11.08 42.49
N SER A 13 15.11 12.24 41.85
CA SER A 13 14.49 13.49 42.34
C SER A 13 13.53 14.23 41.39
N PHE A 14 13.11 13.66 40.26
CA PHE A 14 12.33 14.42 39.26
C PHE A 14 11.13 13.68 38.61
N GLN A 15 10.57 12.68 39.28
CA GLN A 15 9.28 12.10 38.85
C GLN A 15 8.13 13.05 39.20
N MET A 16 7.15 13.18 38.30
CA MET A 16 5.95 14.01 38.49
C MET A 16 4.71 13.19 38.14
N LYS A 17 3.59 13.54 38.76
CA LYS A 17 2.25 13.06 38.37
C LYS A 17 1.72 13.92 37.24
N ILE A 18 1.55 13.34 36.06
CA ILE A 18 1.17 14.05 34.85
C ILE A 18 -0.24 13.66 34.41
N ALA A 19 -1.06 14.66 34.10
CA ALA A 19 -2.26 14.44 33.28
C ALA A 19 -1.95 14.76 31.82
N VAL A 20 -2.26 13.82 30.92
CA VAL A 20 -2.11 14.02 29.47
C VAL A 20 -3.47 14.37 28.88
N ILE A 21 -3.60 15.58 28.35
CA ILE A 21 -4.85 16.08 27.76
C ILE A 21 -4.65 16.23 26.25
N GLY A 22 -5.17 15.29 25.47
CA GLY A 22 -4.95 15.29 24.03
C GLY A 22 -5.56 14.09 23.33
N GLN A 23 -5.12 13.82 22.12
CA GLN A 23 -5.61 12.72 21.29
C GLN A 23 -4.59 12.40 20.19
N SER A 24 -4.93 11.47 19.30
CA SER A 24 -4.16 11.04 18.14
C SER A 24 -2.86 10.30 18.48
N LEU A 25 -2.17 9.84 17.44
CA LEU A 25 -0.86 9.20 17.55
C LEU A 25 0.18 10.11 18.24
N PHE A 26 0.11 11.43 18.05
CA PHE A 26 1.06 12.36 18.67
C PHE A 26 0.93 12.36 20.20
N GLY A 27 -0.31 12.38 20.72
CA GLY A 27 -0.56 12.25 22.15
C GLY A 27 -0.10 10.91 22.72
N GLN A 28 -0.32 9.81 21.98
CA GLN A 28 0.12 8.47 22.37
C GLN A 28 1.65 8.38 22.50
N GLU A 29 2.41 8.93 21.54
CA GLU A 29 3.87 8.85 21.59
C GLU A 29 4.46 9.74 22.70
N VAL A 30 3.88 10.93 22.95
CA VAL A 30 4.25 11.76 24.11
C VAL A 30 3.97 11.00 25.42
N TYR A 31 2.80 10.36 25.55
CA TYR A 31 2.44 9.54 26.71
C TYR A 31 3.47 8.44 26.97
N LYS A 32 3.84 7.66 25.93
CA LYS A 32 4.81 6.57 26.04
C LYS A 32 6.18 7.07 26.47
N GLU A 33 6.68 8.14 25.86
CA GLU A 33 8.00 8.67 26.20
C GLU A 33 8.03 9.30 27.59
N LEU A 34 6.95 9.97 28.06
CA LEU A 34 6.88 10.46 29.44
C LEU A 34 6.92 9.34 30.46
N LYS A 35 6.23 8.22 30.22
CA LYS A 35 6.30 7.03 31.09
C LYS A 35 7.70 6.42 31.08
N LYS A 36 8.32 6.32 29.90
CA LYS A 36 9.68 5.81 29.75
C LYS A 36 10.71 6.71 30.42
N ASP A 37 10.44 8.01 30.50
CA ASP A 37 11.25 8.98 31.28
C ASP A 37 11.01 8.88 32.80
N GLY A 38 10.12 7.98 33.23
CA GLY A 38 9.85 7.67 34.63
C GLY A 38 8.67 8.43 35.22
N HIS A 39 8.00 9.34 34.51
CA HIS A 39 6.85 10.05 35.09
C HIS A 39 5.62 9.15 35.27
N THR A 40 4.81 9.46 36.27
CA THR A 40 3.56 8.74 36.55
C THR A 40 2.41 9.44 35.85
N ILE A 41 1.77 8.79 34.88
CA ILE A 41 0.57 9.36 34.25
C ILE A 41 -0.65 9.02 35.10
N VAL A 42 -1.30 10.03 35.67
CA VAL A 42 -2.42 9.87 36.60
C VAL A 42 -3.80 9.95 35.96
N GLY A 43 -3.87 10.47 34.73
CA GLY A 43 -5.10 10.52 33.95
C GLY A 43 -4.83 10.90 32.51
N VAL A 44 -5.63 10.34 31.61
CA VAL A 44 -5.62 10.65 30.18
C VAL A 44 -6.98 11.17 29.78
N PHE A 45 -7.00 12.34 29.17
CA PHE A 45 -8.24 13.04 28.80
C PHE A 45 -8.29 13.22 27.29
N THR A 46 -9.22 12.54 26.63
CA THR A 46 -9.40 12.59 25.17
C THR A 46 -10.81 13.07 24.82
N ILE A 47 -11.03 13.37 23.54
CA ILE A 47 -12.40 13.57 23.04
C ILE A 47 -13.17 12.22 23.00
N PRO A 48 -14.51 12.25 22.89
CA PRO A 48 -15.29 11.04 22.65
C PRO A 48 -14.92 10.35 21.34
N ASP A 49 -15.14 9.04 21.28
CA ASP A 49 -14.88 8.23 20.10
C ASP A 49 -15.72 8.74 18.92
N LYS A 50 -15.08 8.83 17.75
CA LYS A 50 -15.72 9.29 16.52
C LYS A 50 -15.93 8.10 15.60
N ASP A 51 -17.15 7.93 15.11
CA ASP A 51 -17.52 6.84 14.16
C ASP A 51 -17.14 5.43 14.67
N GLY A 52 -17.24 5.21 15.98
CA GLY A 52 -16.86 3.95 16.63
C GLY A 52 -15.35 3.67 16.70
N LYS A 53 -14.51 4.60 16.25
CA LYS A 53 -13.05 4.48 16.32
C LYS A 53 -12.52 5.07 17.62
N VAL A 54 -11.93 4.21 18.44
CA VAL A 54 -11.27 4.61 19.68
C VAL A 54 -9.99 5.41 19.40
N ASP A 55 -9.74 6.45 20.18
CA ASP A 55 -8.51 7.24 20.09
C ASP A 55 -7.26 6.44 20.53
N LEU A 56 -6.15 6.62 19.81
CA LEU A 56 -4.92 5.84 20.03
C LEU A 56 -4.27 6.11 21.40
N LEU A 57 -4.35 7.34 21.91
CA LEU A 57 -3.86 7.67 23.24
C LEU A 57 -4.73 7.01 24.31
N ALA A 58 -6.06 7.03 24.15
CA ALA A 58 -6.99 6.34 25.05
C ALA A 58 -6.71 4.83 25.10
N THR A 59 -6.54 4.18 23.95
CA THR A 59 -6.24 2.74 23.89
C THR A 59 -4.95 2.36 24.62
N GLU A 60 -3.87 3.15 24.46
CA GLU A 60 -2.62 2.85 25.16
C GLU A 60 -2.74 3.08 26.66
N ALA A 61 -3.45 4.13 27.08
CA ALA A 61 -3.66 4.43 28.49
C ALA A 61 -4.50 3.36 29.21
N GLU A 62 -5.57 2.88 28.58
CA GLU A 62 -6.42 1.79 29.09
C GLU A 62 -5.63 0.49 29.26
N LYS A 63 -4.79 0.15 28.28
CA LYS A 63 -3.91 -1.04 28.33
C LYS A 63 -2.94 -0.99 29.52
N ASP A 64 -2.51 0.21 29.89
CA ASP A 64 -1.60 0.45 31.01
C ASP A 64 -2.33 0.66 32.36
N GLY A 65 -3.66 0.53 32.38
CA GLY A 65 -4.48 0.72 33.59
C GLY A 65 -4.57 2.17 34.07
N VAL A 66 -4.21 3.14 33.22
CA VAL A 66 -4.34 4.57 33.53
C VAL A 66 -5.79 5.01 33.29
N PRO A 67 -6.43 5.74 34.22
CA PRO A 67 -7.79 6.23 34.03
C PRO A 67 -7.93 7.09 32.77
N VAL A 68 -8.91 6.76 31.93
CA VAL A 68 -9.23 7.50 30.71
C VAL A 68 -10.58 8.20 30.83
N PHE A 69 -10.60 9.49 30.51
CA PHE A 69 -11.79 10.33 30.55
C PHE A 69 -12.09 10.89 29.17
N LYS A 70 -13.31 10.64 28.68
CA LYS A 70 -13.75 11.04 27.33
C LYS A 70 -14.81 12.14 27.39
N PHE A 71 -14.43 13.33 27.84
CA PHE A 71 -15.40 14.41 28.02
C PHE A 71 -15.80 15.04 26.67
N PRO A 72 -17.09 15.13 26.33
CA PRO A 72 -17.53 15.78 25.10
C PRO A 72 -17.20 17.29 25.09
N ARG A 73 -17.13 17.91 26.26
CA ARG A 73 -16.73 19.30 26.48
C ARG A 73 -16.31 19.52 27.93
N TRP A 74 -15.39 20.45 28.18
CA TRP A 74 -14.96 20.85 29.53
C TRP A 74 -15.76 22.03 30.10
N ARG A 75 -16.35 22.83 29.19
CA ARG A 75 -17.12 24.04 29.51
C ARG A 75 -18.40 24.10 28.69
N LEU A 76 -19.43 24.72 29.26
CA LEU A 76 -20.69 25.01 28.60
C LEU A 76 -20.95 26.52 28.66
N LYS A 77 -21.16 27.15 27.50
CA LYS A 77 -21.35 28.62 27.38
C LYS A 77 -20.25 29.42 28.12
N GLY A 78 -19.01 28.98 27.99
CA GLY A 78 -17.83 29.63 28.59
C GLY A 78 -17.59 29.29 30.07
N LYS A 79 -18.54 28.68 30.79
CA LYS A 79 -18.36 28.28 32.19
C LYS A 79 -17.90 26.84 32.31
N ALA A 80 -16.93 26.57 33.19
CA ALA A 80 -16.47 25.21 33.47
C ALA A 80 -17.62 24.33 33.98
N ILE A 81 -17.62 23.05 33.59
CA ILE A 81 -18.58 22.06 34.08
C ILE A 81 -18.02 21.48 35.38
N THR A 82 -18.67 21.79 36.51
CA THR A 82 -18.18 21.46 37.85
C THR A 82 -17.84 19.97 37.99
N GLU A 83 -18.70 19.08 37.52
CA GLU A 83 -18.52 17.64 37.63
C GLU A 83 -17.32 17.12 36.82
N VAL A 84 -17.01 17.76 35.68
CA VAL A 84 -15.85 17.44 34.84
C VAL A 84 -14.56 17.93 35.51
N VAL A 85 -14.59 19.14 36.08
CA VAL A 85 -13.46 19.70 36.82
C VAL A 85 -13.15 18.86 38.05
N ASP A 86 -14.17 18.43 38.80
CA ASP A 86 -13.98 17.61 40.00
C ASP A 86 -13.41 16.22 39.67
N GLN A 87 -13.86 15.58 38.58
CA GLN A 87 -13.26 14.34 38.10
C GLN A 87 -11.80 14.50 37.70
N TYR A 88 -11.46 15.61 37.04
CA TYR A 88 -10.07 15.92 36.73
C TYR A 88 -9.24 16.15 38.01
N LYS A 89 -9.72 16.97 38.96
CA LYS A 89 -9.00 17.24 40.22
C LYS A 89 -8.74 15.96 41.03
N ALA A 90 -9.67 15.00 40.97
CA ALA A 90 -9.53 13.72 41.65
C ALA A 90 -8.33 12.88 41.17
N VAL A 91 -7.77 13.13 39.97
CA VAL A 91 -6.59 12.40 39.49
C VAL A 91 -5.29 12.87 40.16
N GLY A 92 -5.27 14.05 40.79
CA GLY A 92 -4.10 14.56 41.51
C GLY A 92 -2.88 14.84 40.63
N ALA A 93 -3.08 15.49 39.47
CA ALA A 93 -2.00 15.88 38.57
C ALA A 93 -1.17 17.05 39.14
N GLU A 94 0.15 16.94 39.02
CA GLU A 94 1.14 17.97 39.38
C GLU A 94 1.57 18.81 38.18
N LEU A 95 1.38 18.29 36.96
CA LEU A 95 1.59 18.98 35.67
C LEU A 95 0.55 18.49 34.65
N ASN A 96 -0.01 19.41 33.86
CA ASN A 96 -0.73 19.03 32.64
C ASN A 96 0.18 19.12 31.42
N VAL A 97 0.09 18.12 30.56
CA VAL A 97 0.78 18.06 29.27
C VAL A 97 -0.29 17.96 28.18
N LEU A 98 -0.37 18.98 27.33
CA LEU A 98 -1.36 19.11 26.25
C LEU A 98 -0.66 18.93 24.88
N PRO A 99 -0.35 17.69 24.46
CA PRO A 99 0.40 17.45 23.22
C PRO A 99 -0.43 17.70 21.96
N PHE A 100 -1.75 17.48 22.03
CA PHE A 100 -2.66 17.71 20.91
C PHE A 100 -4.09 17.91 21.41
N CYS A 101 -4.36 19.10 21.97
CA CYS A 101 -5.66 19.44 22.56
C CYS A 101 -6.56 20.13 21.53
N SER A 102 -7.75 19.59 21.26
CA SER A 102 -8.73 20.20 20.34
C SER A 102 -9.94 20.82 21.04
N GLN A 103 -9.92 20.87 22.38
CA GLN A 103 -10.98 21.44 23.19
C GLN A 103 -10.43 22.61 23.99
N PHE A 104 -11.29 23.56 24.31
CA PHE A 104 -10.95 24.63 25.24
C PHE A 104 -10.99 24.11 26.67
N ILE A 105 -9.85 24.16 27.34
CA ILE A 105 -9.69 23.75 28.73
C ILE A 105 -9.91 24.97 29.63
N PRO A 106 -10.78 24.90 30.65
CA PRO A 106 -11.04 26.02 31.54
C PRO A 106 -9.85 26.30 32.48
N MET A 107 -9.71 27.54 32.95
CA MET A 107 -8.59 27.94 33.81
C MET A 107 -8.55 27.17 35.14
N GLU A 108 -9.70 26.74 35.65
CA GLU A 108 -9.81 25.88 36.82
C GLU A 108 -9.14 24.50 36.65
N VAL A 109 -8.82 24.11 35.41
CA VAL A 109 -8.04 22.91 35.08
C VAL A 109 -6.60 23.28 34.74
N ILE A 110 -6.41 24.35 33.95
CA ILE A 110 -5.07 24.84 33.53
C ILE A 110 -4.21 25.27 34.72
N ASP A 111 -4.78 25.99 35.69
CA ASP A 111 -4.07 26.54 36.85
C ASP A 111 -4.02 25.58 38.04
N HIS A 112 -4.71 24.44 37.96
CA HIS A 112 -4.82 23.52 39.09
C HIS A 112 -3.50 22.82 39.48
N PRO A 113 -2.71 22.26 38.55
CA PRO A 113 -1.47 21.59 38.90
C PRO A 113 -0.44 22.57 39.43
N ALA A 114 0.29 22.19 40.47
CA ALA A 114 1.30 23.04 41.10
C ALA A 114 2.43 23.48 40.15
N HIS A 115 2.77 22.65 39.15
CA HIS A 115 3.76 22.99 38.13
C HIS A 115 3.16 23.65 36.89
N GLY A 116 1.84 23.83 36.83
CA GLY A 116 1.11 24.48 35.73
C GLY A 116 0.70 23.52 34.60
N SER A 117 0.47 24.09 33.43
CA SER A 117 0.06 23.36 32.22
C SER A 117 0.89 23.82 31.02
N ILE A 118 1.35 22.88 30.19
CA ILE A 118 2.05 23.17 28.95
C ILE A 118 1.34 22.59 27.74
N ILE A 119 1.44 23.28 26.61
CA ILE A 119 0.74 22.96 25.37
C ILE A 119 1.68 23.04 24.18
N TYR A 120 1.50 22.10 23.26
CA TYR A 120 2.18 22.05 21.97
C TYR A 120 1.39 22.82 20.91
N HIS A 121 2.07 23.67 20.14
CA HIS A 121 1.51 24.36 18.99
C HIS A 121 2.41 24.22 17.77
N PRO A 122 1.89 23.79 16.61
CA PRO A 122 2.69 23.48 15.42
C PRO A 122 2.99 24.73 14.57
N SER A 123 3.41 25.81 15.21
CA SER A 123 4.00 26.98 14.56
C SER A 123 5.07 27.63 15.45
N LEU A 124 5.83 28.54 14.86
CA LEU A 124 6.71 29.45 15.57
C LEU A 124 5.90 30.66 16.06
N LEU A 125 5.35 30.55 17.27
CA LEU A 125 4.60 31.63 17.90
C LEU A 125 5.48 32.89 18.07
N PRO A 126 4.91 34.09 17.89
CA PRO A 126 3.48 34.41 17.90
C PRO A 126 2.78 34.29 16.54
N ARG A 127 3.47 33.84 15.48
CA ARG A 127 2.90 33.73 14.14
C ARG A 127 2.04 32.47 14.00
N HIS A 128 0.99 32.59 13.20
CA HIS A 128 0.04 31.53 12.89
C HIS A 128 -0.75 30.99 14.08
N ARG A 129 -1.29 31.86 14.95
CA ARG A 129 -2.12 31.40 16.07
C ARG A 129 -3.42 30.78 15.58
N GLY A 130 -3.93 29.83 16.35
CA GLY A 130 -5.18 29.14 16.08
C GLY A 130 -5.04 27.87 15.27
N ALA A 131 -6.20 27.32 14.89
CA ALA A 131 -6.23 26.02 14.23
C ALA A 131 -5.74 26.14 12.77
N SER A 132 -5.09 25.08 12.27
CA SER A 132 -4.47 25.02 10.93
C SER A 132 -3.16 25.83 10.80
N ALA A 133 -2.43 26.04 11.90
CA ALA A 133 -1.17 26.78 11.89
C ALA A 133 -0.12 26.24 10.90
N ILE A 134 -0.07 24.91 10.71
CA ILE A 134 0.79 24.27 9.70
C ILE A 134 0.38 24.71 8.28
N ASN A 135 -0.93 24.70 8.00
CA ASN A 135 -1.48 25.15 6.72
C ASN A 135 -1.05 26.58 6.44
N TRP A 136 -1.19 27.48 7.42
CA TRP A 136 -0.85 28.90 7.25
C TRP A 136 0.64 29.17 7.08
N THR A 137 1.49 28.39 7.75
CA THR A 137 2.95 28.41 7.52
C THR A 137 3.26 28.16 6.03
N LEU A 138 2.57 27.19 5.43
CA LEU A 138 2.77 26.84 4.01
C LEU A 138 2.08 27.84 3.06
N ILE A 139 0.86 28.28 3.38
CA ILE A 139 0.06 29.22 2.59
C ILE A 139 0.75 30.58 2.49
N HIS A 140 1.31 31.10 3.59
CA HIS A 140 2.06 32.36 3.57
C HIS A 140 3.45 32.22 2.95
N GLY A 141 3.88 31.00 2.60
CA GLY A 141 5.18 30.78 1.96
C GLY A 141 6.37 30.97 2.89
N ASP A 142 6.15 30.82 4.20
CA ASP A 142 7.19 31.00 5.22
C ASP A 142 8.37 30.07 4.93
N LYS A 143 9.60 30.61 5.04
CA LYS A 143 10.84 29.85 4.80
C LYS A 143 11.27 29.05 6.03
N LYS A 144 10.75 29.41 7.20
CA LYS A 144 10.99 28.75 8.48
C LYS A 144 9.65 28.31 9.05
N GLY A 145 9.60 27.05 9.46
CA GLY A 145 8.46 26.45 10.14
C GLY A 145 8.94 25.76 11.39
N GLY A 146 8.04 25.31 12.24
CA GLY A 146 8.43 24.68 13.48
C GLY A 146 7.29 24.56 14.46
N PHE A 147 7.65 24.40 15.73
CA PHE A 147 6.67 24.30 16.80
C PHE A 147 7.10 25.08 18.02
N THR A 148 6.11 25.39 18.85
CA THR A 148 6.26 26.06 20.12
C THR A 148 5.61 25.23 21.21
N ILE A 149 6.31 25.09 22.33
CA ILE A 149 5.74 24.62 23.58
C ILE A 149 5.69 25.82 24.51
N PHE A 150 4.50 26.10 25.03
CA PHE A 150 4.25 27.27 25.85
C PHE A 150 3.41 26.91 27.07
N TRP A 151 3.46 27.78 28.07
CA TRP A 151 2.64 27.70 29.27
C TRP A 151 1.22 28.10 28.93
N ALA A 152 0.26 27.20 29.11
CA ALA A 152 -1.14 27.49 28.77
C ALA A 152 -1.70 28.64 29.63
N ASP A 153 -2.47 29.51 29.01
CA ASP A 153 -3.20 30.61 29.63
C ASP A 153 -4.64 30.67 29.07
N ASP A 154 -5.42 31.69 29.44
CA ASP A 154 -6.81 31.85 28.97
C ASP A 154 -6.88 32.24 27.48
N GLY A 155 -5.76 32.68 26.90
CA GLY A 155 -5.65 32.90 25.47
C GLY A 155 -5.35 31.60 24.73
N LEU A 156 -5.93 31.45 23.53
CA LEU A 156 -5.83 30.23 22.73
C LEU A 156 -4.38 29.78 22.52
N ASP A 157 -3.46 30.75 22.28
CA ASP A 157 -2.05 30.52 21.95
C ASP A 157 -1.12 31.67 22.40
N THR A 158 -1.40 32.32 23.54
CA THR A 158 -0.71 33.57 23.95
C THR A 158 0.28 33.42 25.10
N GLY A 159 0.24 32.30 25.81
CA GLY A 159 1.01 32.14 27.03
C GLY A 159 2.53 32.10 26.81
N PRO A 160 3.34 32.28 27.87
CA PRO A 160 4.78 32.39 27.76
C PRO A 160 5.43 31.16 27.09
N ILE A 161 6.39 31.39 26.20
CA ILE A 161 7.17 30.34 25.51
C ILE A 161 8.07 29.64 26.53
N LEU A 162 8.06 28.31 26.47
CA LEU A 162 8.97 27.43 27.18
C LEU A 162 10.07 26.94 26.24
N LEU A 163 9.69 26.43 25.07
CA LEU A 163 10.61 25.85 24.09
C LEU A 163 10.11 26.09 22.67
N GLN A 164 11.03 26.38 21.74
CA GLN A 164 10.76 26.46 20.31
C GLN A 164 11.83 25.71 19.54
N ARG A 165 11.42 25.04 18.45
CA ARG A 165 12.35 24.46 17.46
C ARG A 165 11.88 24.80 16.07
N GLU A 166 12.82 25.16 15.22
CA GLU A 166 12.59 25.52 13.83
C GLU A 166 13.22 24.51 12.87
N CYS A 167 12.69 24.50 11.65
CA CYS A 167 13.26 23.83 10.48
C CYS A 167 13.05 24.72 9.25
N ASP A 168 13.85 24.50 8.22
CA ASP A 168 13.59 25.09 6.91
C ASP A 168 12.34 24.45 6.30
N VAL A 169 11.45 25.27 5.74
CA VAL A 169 10.30 24.80 4.96
C VAL A 169 10.78 24.52 3.54
N GLU A 170 10.74 23.26 3.12
CA GLU A 170 11.20 22.90 1.79
C GLU A 170 10.23 23.45 0.72
N PRO A 171 10.72 23.77 -0.50
CA PRO A 171 9.87 24.35 -1.55
C PRO A 171 8.62 23.54 -1.87
N ASN A 172 8.69 22.21 -1.73
CA ASN A 172 7.59 21.28 -2.03
C ASN A 172 7.02 20.61 -0.77
N ASP A 173 7.34 21.13 0.42
CA ASP A 173 6.67 20.65 1.62
C ASP A 173 5.16 20.93 1.53
N ASN A 174 4.38 19.93 1.91
CA ASN A 174 2.96 20.04 2.20
C ASN A 174 2.70 19.77 3.69
N VAL A 175 1.45 19.95 4.14
CA VAL A 175 1.08 19.81 5.55
C VAL A 175 1.56 18.47 6.13
N ASN A 176 1.41 17.40 5.36
CA ASN A 176 1.77 16.06 5.78
C ASN A 176 3.29 15.79 5.75
N SER A 177 4.05 16.31 4.78
CA SER A 177 5.49 16.09 4.70
C SER A 177 6.25 16.78 5.83
N ILE A 178 5.96 18.07 6.08
CA ILE A 178 6.59 18.82 7.18
C ILE A 178 6.20 18.23 8.54
N TYR A 179 4.94 17.80 8.67
CA TYR A 179 4.47 17.15 9.88
C TYR A 179 5.24 15.86 10.16
N LYS A 180 5.35 14.97 9.16
CA LYS A 180 6.03 13.68 9.34
C LYS A 180 7.54 13.80 9.50
N ARG A 181 8.20 14.70 8.78
CA ARG A 181 9.68 14.81 8.83
C ARG A 181 10.17 15.55 10.06
N PHE A 182 9.41 16.54 10.57
CA PHE A 182 9.88 17.42 11.63
C PHE A 182 8.88 17.56 12.78
N LEU A 183 7.69 18.11 12.55
CA LEU A 183 6.78 18.51 13.65
C LEU A 183 6.39 17.33 14.55
N PHE A 184 6.15 16.15 13.98
CA PHE A 184 5.83 14.94 14.74
C PHE A 184 7.04 14.43 15.54
N PRO A 185 8.16 14.00 14.93
CA PRO A 185 9.26 13.39 15.69
C PRO A 185 9.95 14.39 16.64
N GLU A 186 10.15 15.63 16.22
CA GLU A 186 10.80 16.65 17.05
C GLU A 186 9.85 17.25 18.08
N GLY A 187 8.54 17.33 17.77
CA GLY A 187 7.53 17.77 18.72
C GLY A 187 7.39 16.82 19.91
N VAL A 188 7.39 15.50 19.66
CA VAL A 188 7.38 14.50 20.75
C VAL A 188 8.59 14.68 21.66
N LYS A 189 9.79 14.79 21.08
CA LYS A 189 11.04 15.03 21.84
C LYS A 189 10.98 16.35 22.62
N GLY A 190 10.49 17.41 21.99
CA GLY A 190 10.34 18.73 22.61
C GLY A 190 9.40 18.70 23.80
N MET A 191 8.28 17.98 23.72
CA MET A 191 7.33 17.84 24.85
C MET A 191 7.98 17.17 26.04
N VAL A 192 8.71 16.07 25.82
CA VAL A 192 9.42 15.37 26.90
C VAL A 192 10.53 16.24 27.50
N GLU A 193 11.28 16.96 26.66
CA GLU A 193 12.29 17.92 27.12
C GLU A 193 11.67 19.06 27.95
N ALA A 194 10.53 19.60 27.52
CA ALA A 194 9.82 20.63 28.27
C ALA A 194 9.44 20.13 29.67
N VAL A 195 8.93 18.90 29.78
CA VAL A 195 8.64 18.27 31.08
C VAL A 195 9.90 18.12 31.94
N ARG A 196 11.03 17.69 31.36
CA ARG A 196 12.31 17.60 32.09
C ARG A 196 12.79 18.95 32.60
N LEU A 197 12.65 20.01 31.81
CA LEU A 197 12.99 21.37 32.21
C LEU A 197 12.12 21.84 33.38
N ILE A 198 10.83 21.50 33.37
CA ILE A 198 9.90 21.83 34.46
C ILE A 198 10.30 21.09 35.73
N ALA A 199 10.50 19.77 35.64
CA ALA A 199 10.89 18.95 36.77
C ALA A 199 12.19 19.48 37.40
N ALA A 200 13.17 19.86 36.58
CA ALA A 200 14.44 20.43 37.02
C ALA A 200 14.35 21.88 37.57
N GLY A 201 13.17 22.52 37.54
CA GLY A 201 12.99 23.91 37.95
C GLY A 201 13.66 24.93 37.02
N LYS A 202 13.93 24.55 35.77
CA LYS A 202 14.69 25.32 34.77
C LYS A 202 13.84 25.81 33.59
N ALA A 203 12.56 25.46 33.53
CA ALA A 203 11.68 25.83 32.44
C ALA A 203 11.46 27.36 32.39
N PRO A 204 11.83 28.03 31.29
CA PRO A 204 11.67 29.48 31.18
C PRO A 204 10.21 29.86 30.92
N ARG A 205 9.86 31.11 31.22
CA ARG A 205 8.56 31.74 30.90
C ARG A 205 8.82 32.98 30.05
N ILE A 206 9.16 32.77 28.78
CA ILE A 206 9.52 33.87 27.88
C ILE A 206 8.24 34.51 27.35
N LYS A 207 7.99 35.79 27.68
CA LYS A 207 6.80 36.49 27.17
C LYS A 207 6.83 36.50 25.64
N GLN A 208 5.73 36.08 25.00
CA GLN A 208 5.60 36.16 23.54
C GLN A 208 5.64 37.64 23.09
N PRO A 209 6.32 37.96 21.98
CA PRO A 209 6.21 39.29 21.38
C PRO A 209 4.80 39.51 20.80
N GLU A 210 4.33 40.75 20.83
CA GLU A 210 3.09 41.16 20.16
C GLU A 210 3.33 41.43 18.67
N GLU A 211 4.53 41.86 18.32
CA GLU A 211 4.96 42.11 16.95
C GLU A 211 5.00 40.80 16.14
N GLY A 212 4.34 40.79 14.97
CA GLY A 212 4.28 39.62 14.08
C GLY A 212 3.22 38.58 14.46
N ALA A 213 2.42 38.81 15.50
CA ALA A 213 1.32 37.93 15.88
C ALA A 213 0.22 37.92 14.80
N THR A 214 -0.23 36.74 14.39
CA THR A 214 -1.31 36.58 13.39
C THR A 214 -2.36 35.59 13.87
N TYR A 215 -3.62 35.81 13.47
CA TYR A 215 -4.77 34.96 13.76
C TYR A 215 -5.50 34.65 12.46
N GLU A 216 -5.23 33.48 11.91
CA GLU A 216 -5.81 33.06 10.66
C GLU A 216 -7.00 32.13 10.87
N CYS A 217 -7.89 32.06 9.87
CA CYS A 217 -9.10 31.26 9.99
C CYS A 217 -8.81 29.76 9.85
N ILE A 218 -9.69 28.93 10.40
CA ILE A 218 -9.56 27.47 10.28
C ILE A 218 -9.74 27.07 8.81
N GLN A 219 -8.82 26.27 8.27
CA GLN A 219 -8.93 25.75 6.92
C GLN A 219 -9.94 24.61 6.87
N LYS A 220 -10.96 24.77 6.01
CA LYS A 220 -12.05 23.82 5.75
C LYS A 220 -12.33 23.75 4.26
N LYS A 221 -13.23 22.84 3.85
CA LYS A 221 -13.52 22.71 2.42
C LYS A 221 -14.15 23.98 1.88
N GLU A 222 -15.01 24.64 2.64
CA GLU A 222 -15.79 25.78 2.17
C GLU A 222 -14.93 27.02 1.88
N ASN A 223 -13.76 27.14 2.52
CA ASN A 223 -12.84 28.28 2.36
C ASN A 223 -11.49 27.93 1.72
N SER A 224 -11.34 26.72 1.14
CA SER A 224 -10.13 26.27 0.44
C SER A 224 -10.25 26.32 -1.09
N LYS A 225 -11.22 27.10 -1.60
CA LYS A 225 -11.33 27.37 -3.05
C LYS A 225 -10.08 28.12 -3.52
N ILE A 226 -9.53 27.70 -4.65
CA ILE A 226 -8.35 28.35 -5.25
C ILE A 226 -8.78 29.69 -5.85
N ASP A 227 -8.12 30.77 -5.44
CA ASP A 227 -8.12 32.03 -6.17
C ASP A 227 -7.04 31.97 -7.25
N TRP A 228 -7.47 31.94 -8.51
CA TRP A 228 -6.57 31.81 -9.64
C TRP A 228 -5.91 33.13 -10.06
N ASN A 229 -6.39 34.29 -9.58
CA ASN A 229 -5.79 35.59 -9.90
C ASN A 229 -4.63 35.91 -8.95
N GLN A 230 -3.67 34.99 -8.87
CA GLN A 230 -2.54 35.04 -7.95
C GLN A 230 -1.24 34.65 -8.68
N PRO A 231 -0.05 35.05 -8.18
CA PRO A 231 1.23 34.55 -8.68
C PRO A 231 1.33 33.02 -8.55
N ALA A 232 2.12 32.36 -9.40
CA ALA A 232 2.23 30.90 -9.38
C ALA A 232 2.71 30.34 -8.01
N GLU A 233 3.58 31.08 -7.32
CA GLU A 233 4.04 30.74 -5.96
C GLU A 233 2.89 30.77 -4.94
N ALA A 234 1.98 31.74 -5.03
CA ALA A 234 0.83 31.84 -4.14
C ALA A 234 -0.17 30.69 -4.39
N ILE A 235 -0.44 30.34 -5.65
CA ILE A 235 -1.28 29.18 -5.99
C ILE A 235 -0.64 27.88 -5.47
N HIS A 236 0.68 27.72 -5.65
CA HIS A 236 1.42 26.56 -5.15
C HIS A 236 1.37 26.45 -3.62
N ASN A 237 1.60 27.56 -2.92
CA ASN A 237 1.50 27.64 -1.46
C ASN A 237 0.10 27.33 -0.96
N TRP A 238 -0.92 27.80 -1.67
CA TRP A 238 -2.32 27.49 -1.35
C TRP A 238 -2.63 26.00 -1.50
N ILE A 239 -2.17 25.37 -2.58
CA ILE A 239 -2.37 23.93 -2.83
C ILE A 239 -1.65 23.09 -1.77
N ARG A 240 -0.34 23.30 -1.58
CA ARG A 240 0.46 22.50 -0.63
C ARG A 240 0.05 22.72 0.82
N GLY A 241 -0.42 23.92 1.15
CA GLY A 241 -0.94 24.27 2.47
C GLY A 241 -2.32 23.69 2.76
N ASN A 242 -3.05 23.22 1.76
CA ASN A 242 -4.33 22.52 1.93
C ASN A 242 -4.24 21.02 1.61
N ASP A 243 -3.06 20.49 1.28
CA ASP A 243 -2.84 19.09 0.94
C ASP A 243 -2.64 18.24 2.22
N ARG A 244 -3.44 17.21 2.53
CA ARG A 244 -4.57 16.64 1.77
C ARG A 244 -5.94 17.10 2.27
N VAL A 245 -5.99 17.66 3.48
CA VAL A 245 -7.23 18.09 4.14
C VAL A 245 -7.10 19.58 4.45
N PRO A 246 -8.03 20.42 4.00
CA PRO A 246 -9.29 20.09 3.33
C PRO A 246 -9.20 19.78 1.82
N GLY A 247 -8.04 20.01 1.20
CA GLY A 247 -7.81 19.89 -0.23
C GLY A 247 -8.21 21.16 -0.98
N ALA A 248 -7.22 21.89 -1.51
CA ALA A 248 -7.46 23.07 -2.34
C ALA A 248 -8.27 22.68 -3.59
N TRP A 249 -9.33 23.41 -3.91
CA TRP A 249 -10.25 22.99 -4.98
C TRP A 249 -10.69 24.13 -5.90
N ALA A 250 -11.14 23.77 -7.09
CA ALA A 250 -11.83 24.65 -8.02
C ALA A 250 -12.90 23.85 -8.78
N GLU A 251 -13.81 24.56 -9.42
CA GLU A 251 -14.81 23.95 -10.29
C GLU A 251 -14.21 23.77 -11.68
N ILE A 252 -14.29 22.57 -12.25
CA ILE A 252 -13.89 22.26 -13.63
C ILE A 252 -15.01 21.43 -14.25
N ASP A 253 -15.52 21.85 -15.41
CA ASP A 253 -16.65 21.21 -16.12
C ASP A 253 -17.88 20.97 -15.21
N GLY A 254 -18.20 21.93 -14.33
CA GLY A 254 -19.33 21.85 -13.41
C GLY A 254 -19.13 20.93 -12.21
N LYS A 255 -17.91 20.44 -11.94
CA LYS A 255 -17.59 19.55 -10.82
C LYS A 255 -16.51 20.15 -9.93
N ASN A 256 -16.61 19.99 -8.61
CA ASN A 256 -15.50 20.36 -7.73
C ASN A 256 -14.34 19.37 -7.84
N VAL A 257 -13.17 19.89 -8.21
CA VAL A 257 -11.94 19.14 -8.35
C VAL A 257 -10.92 19.69 -7.36
N SER A 258 -10.32 18.81 -6.58
CA SER A 258 -9.27 19.14 -5.61
C SER A 258 -7.88 18.84 -6.19
N PHE A 259 -6.92 19.71 -5.93
CA PHE A 259 -5.57 19.68 -6.51
C PHE A 259 -4.55 19.28 -5.46
N TYR A 260 -3.60 18.39 -5.81
CA TYR A 260 -2.61 17.86 -4.86
C TYR A 260 -1.22 17.69 -5.47
N GLY A 261 -0.21 17.77 -4.60
CA GLY A 261 1.19 17.59 -4.98
C GLY A 261 1.68 18.64 -5.98
N SER A 262 1.53 19.92 -5.63
CA SER A 262 2.03 21.04 -6.43
C SER A 262 3.56 21.17 -6.37
N THR A 263 4.17 21.71 -7.43
CA THR A 263 5.61 22.03 -7.49
C THR A 263 5.82 23.22 -8.43
N LEU A 264 6.63 24.20 -8.02
CA LEU A 264 7.00 25.32 -8.89
C LEU A 264 7.94 24.87 -10.03
N LEU A 265 7.79 25.48 -11.20
CA LEU A 265 8.61 25.20 -12.37
C LEU A 265 9.58 26.36 -12.63
N GLU A 266 10.87 26.05 -12.72
CA GLU A 266 11.95 27.07 -12.81
C GLU A 266 12.19 27.61 -14.22
N ASN A 267 11.72 26.92 -15.26
CA ASN A 267 11.97 27.29 -16.66
C ASN A 267 10.69 27.42 -17.47
N ASP A 268 10.77 28.22 -18.54
CA ASP A 268 9.75 28.32 -19.58
C ASP A 268 9.63 26.97 -20.29
N HIS A 269 8.77 26.09 -19.77
CA HIS A 269 8.29 24.89 -20.44
C HIS A 269 7.37 25.24 -21.63
N SER A 270 7.70 26.30 -22.38
CA SER A 270 7.01 26.75 -23.60
C SER A 270 7.02 25.70 -24.72
N SER A 271 7.66 24.55 -24.51
CA SER A 271 7.62 23.38 -25.39
C SER A 271 6.80 22.19 -24.85
N SER A 272 6.04 22.33 -23.75
CA SER A 272 5.22 21.23 -23.25
C SER A 272 3.98 21.04 -24.14
N ASN A 273 4.07 20.09 -25.09
CA ASN A 273 2.91 19.52 -25.77
C ASN A 273 1.93 18.96 -24.71
N GLY A 274 0.98 19.77 -24.29
CA GLY A 274 -0.06 19.43 -23.32
C GLY A 274 -1.43 19.84 -23.87
N GLN A 275 -2.46 19.07 -23.54
CA GLN A 275 -3.82 19.38 -23.96
C GLN A 275 -4.38 20.50 -23.05
N PRO A 276 -4.98 21.57 -23.60
CA PRO A 276 -5.51 22.68 -22.80
C PRO A 276 -6.74 22.24 -22.01
N LEU A 277 -6.78 22.62 -20.73
CA LEU A 277 -7.87 22.43 -19.78
C LEU A 277 -8.38 23.79 -19.31
N GLU A 278 -9.62 24.11 -19.66
CA GLU A 278 -10.29 25.32 -19.20
C GLU A 278 -10.57 25.22 -17.69
N ILE A 279 -10.12 26.24 -16.95
CA ILE A 279 -10.36 26.33 -15.50
C ILE A 279 -10.99 27.71 -15.24
N PRO A 280 -12.29 27.75 -14.88
CA PRO A 280 -12.98 28.99 -14.54
C PRO A 280 -12.20 29.87 -13.56
N GLY A 281 -11.94 31.11 -13.97
CA GLY A 281 -11.20 32.11 -13.19
C GLY A 281 -9.69 32.12 -13.43
N ALA A 282 -9.11 31.10 -14.08
CA ALA A 282 -7.70 31.11 -14.46
C ALA A 282 -7.42 32.09 -15.60
N SER A 283 -6.25 32.72 -15.57
CA SER A 283 -5.83 33.72 -16.58
C SER A 283 -5.64 33.13 -17.98
N ARG A 284 -5.42 31.81 -18.06
CA ARG A 284 -5.34 31.01 -19.28
C ARG A 284 -5.60 29.53 -18.97
N PRO A 285 -5.88 28.69 -19.98
CA PRO A 285 -6.08 27.26 -19.76
C PRO A 285 -4.85 26.60 -19.14
N GLY A 286 -5.07 25.69 -18.20
CA GLY A 286 -4.02 24.79 -17.72
C GLY A 286 -3.61 23.81 -18.82
N LEU A 287 -2.40 23.27 -18.77
CA LEU A 287 -1.93 22.29 -19.76
C LEU A 287 -1.79 20.92 -19.11
N VAL A 288 -2.61 19.96 -19.54
CA VAL A 288 -2.46 18.55 -19.14
C VAL A 288 -1.32 17.94 -19.95
N THR A 289 -0.20 17.70 -19.28
CA THR A 289 1.02 17.13 -19.85
C THR A 289 1.22 15.69 -19.38
N LYS A 290 2.19 14.98 -19.97
CA LYS A 290 2.61 13.66 -19.47
C LYS A 290 3.05 13.64 -18.00
N ASN A 291 3.47 14.80 -17.46
CA ASN A 291 4.03 14.91 -16.10
C ASN A 291 3.00 15.38 -15.06
N GLY A 292 1.85 15.90 -15.49
CA GLY A 292 0.82 16.47 -14.62
C GLY A 292 0.09 17.63 -15.29
N LEU A 293 -0.73 18.33 -14.51
CA LEU A 293 -1.42 19.54 -14.95
C LEU A 293 -0.54 20.75 -14.65
N VAL A 294 -0.07 21.43 -15.69
CA VAL A 294 0.63 22.71 -15.57
C VAL A 294 -0.41 23.81 -15.43
N LEU A 295 -0.26 24.64 -14.40
CA LEU A 295 -1.10 25.79 -14.10
C LEU A 295 -0.23 27.05 -14.20
N PHE A 296 -0.89 28.18 -14.47
CA PHE A 296 -0.22 29.46 -14.71
C PHE A 296 -0.67 30.48 -13.67
N GLY A 297 0.29 31.17 -13.06
CA GLY A 297 0.01 32.36 -12.26
C GLY A 297 -0.29 33.57 -13.12
N ASN A 298 -0.83 34.62 -12.52
CA ASN A 298 -1.02 35.91 -13.18
C ASN A 298 0.31 36.64 -13.51
N ASP A 299 1.43 36.18 -12.93
CA ASP A 299 2.79 36.62 -13.19
C ASP A 299 3.46 35.89 -14.37
N GLY A 300 2.73 35.00 -15.04
CA GLY A 300 3.23 34.21 -16.17
C GLY A 300 4.11 33.02 -15.77
N LYS A 301 4.42 32.85 -14.47
CA LYS A 301 5.14 31.69 -13.96
C LYS A 301 4.22 30.47 -13.88
N MET A 302 4.82 29.30 -13.70
CA MET A 302 4.13 28.03 -13.77
C MET A 302 4.32 27.18 -12.52
N LEU A 303 3.32 26.36 -12.24
CA LEU A 303 3.38 25.27 -11.28
C LEU A 303 2.81 24.00 -11.91
N LEU A 304 3.27 22.85 -11.44
CA LEU A 304 2.79 21.53 -11.82
C LEU A 304 1.98 20.91 -10.68
N VAL A 305 0.78 20.42 -10.97
CA VAL A 305 -0.03 19.60 -10.06
C VAL A 305 0.04 18.15 -10.51
N LYS A 306 0.34 17.24 -9.57
CA LYS A 306 0.49 15.81 -9.89
C LYS A 306 -0.82 15.04 -9.86
N ASN A 307 -1.73 15.37 -8.94
CA ASN A 307 -2.95 14.59 -8.74
C ASN A 307 -4.19 15.49 -8.61
N LEU A 308 -5.31 14.95 -9.05
CA LEU A 308 -6.63 15.57 -8.94
C LEU A 308 -7.56 14.61 -8.22
N GLN A 309 -8.49 15.12 -7.41
CA GLN A 309 -9.56 14.34 -6.79
C GLN A 309 -10.92 14.95 -7.10
N PHE A 310 -11.87 14.13 -7.53
CA PHE A 310 -13.24 14.56 -7.82
C PHE A 310 -14.14 14.41 -6.57
N GLU A 311 -15.36 14.95 -6.65
CA GLU A 311 -16.34 14.95 -5.55
C GLU A 311 -16.71 13.56 -5.04
N ASP A 312 -16.69 12.55 -5.91
CA ASP A 312 -16.92 11.13 -5.56
C ASP A 312 -15.76 10.51 -4.78
N GLY A 313 -14.70 11.27 -4.51
CA GLY A 313 -13.49 10.84 -3.82
C GLY A 313 -12.44 10.19 -4.72
N LYS A 314 -12.74 9.96 -6.02
CA LYS A 314 -11.83 9.36 -6.99
C LYS A 314 -10.62 10.26 -7.20
N MET A 315 -9.43 9.70 -6.99
CA MET A 315 -8.16 10.37 -7.22
C MET A 315 -7.52 9.85 -8.50
N ILE A 316 -7.07 10.76 -9.36
CA ILE A 316 -6.37 10.44 -10.61
C ILE A 316 -5.03 11.18 -10.69
N ALA A 317 -4.11 10.66 -11.50
CA ALA A 317 -2.98 11.46 -11.95
C ALA A 317 -3.48 12.61 -12.84
N ALA A 318 -3.02 13.82 -12.59
CA ALA A 318 -3.43 15.01 -13.35
C ALA A 318 -3.04 14.90 -14.84
N SER A 319 -1.96 14.18 -15.16
CA SER A 319 -1.54 13.84 -16.53
C SER A 319 -2.54 12.96 -17.28
N GLN A 320 -3.44 12.32 -16.54
CA GLN A 320 -4.50 11.49 -17.07
C GLN A 320 -5.83 12.24 -17.12
N TYR A 321 -5.91 13.54 -16.82
CA TYR A 321 -7.21 14.25 -16.75
C TYR A 321 -8.07 14.02 -18.00
N PHE A 322 -7.53 14.22 -19.20
CA PHE A 322 -8.28 13.94 -20.44
C PHE A 322 -8.42 12.46 -20.75
N LYS A 323 -7.56 11.58 -20.24
CA LYS A 323 -7.75 10.13 -20.31
C LYS A 323 -8.79 9.63 -19.31
N ALA A 324 -9.04 10.39 -18.26
CA ALA A 324 -10.03 10.16 -17.23
C ALA A 324 -11.37 10.81 -17.60
N ALA A 325 -11.37 11.89 -18.39
CA ALA A 325 -12.54 12.45 -19.05
C ALA A 325 -12.93 11.68 -20.34
N LEU A 326 -11.93 11.15 -21.07
CA LEU A 326 -12.08 10.06 -22.07
C LEU A 326 -12.25 8.69 -21.40
N SER A 327 -12.08 8.63 -20.07
CA SER A 327 -12.77 7.68 -19.23
C SER A 327 -14.11 8.29 -18.83
N SER A 328 -14.93 8.63 -19.83
CA SER A 328 -16.22 7.94 -19.86
C SER A 328 -15.89 6.53 -19.37
N THR A 329 -16.45 6.10 -18.22
CA THR A 329 -16.72 4.67 -17.98
C THR A 329 -16.73 4.06 -19.35
N VAL A 330 -15.74 3.22 -19.72
CA VAL A 330 -15.81 2.56 -21.03
C VAL A 330 -17.20 1.98 -20.99
N GLU A 331 -18.12 2.62 -21.72
CA GLU A 331 -19.51 2.28 -21.63
C GLU A 331 -19.45 0.95 -22.30
N LEU A 332 -19.50 -0.08 -21.46
CA LEU A 332 -19.50 -1.45 -21.90
C LEU A 332 -20.50 -1.43 -23.04
N SER A 333 -20.07 -1.77 -24.25
CA SER A 333 -21.01 -1.94 -25.35
C SER A 333 -22.13 -2.87 -24.86
N GLU A 334 -23.32 -2.82 -25.45
CA GLU A 334 -24.39 -3.74 -25.02
C GLU A 334 -23.92 -5.21 -25.03
N ASP A 335 -23.00 -5.56 -25.94
CA ASP A 335 -22.28 -6.86 -25.95
C ASP A 335 -21.36 -7.07 -24.73
N GLU A 336 -20.65 -6.04 -24.27
CA GLU A 336 -19.79 -6.07 -23.08
C GLU A 336 -20.62 -6.09 -21.77
N LYS A 337 -21.84 -5.52 -21.76
CA LYS A 337 -22.82 -5.67 -20.67
C LYS A 337 -23.48 -7.06 -20.67
N GLN A 338 -23.83 -7.60 -21.84
CA GLN A 338 -24.33 -8.97 -21.96
C GLN A 338 -23.28 -10.01 -21.58
N PHE A 339 -22.01 -9.81 -21.96
CA PHE A 339 -20.88 -10.61 -21.46
C PHE A 339 -20.69 -10.47 -19.94
N ALA A 340 -21.16 -9.36 -19.36
CA ALA A 340 -21.10 -9.10 -17.92
C ALA A 340 -22.17 -9.81 -17.08
N GLU A 341 -23.29 -10.24 -17.67
CA GLU A 341 -24.45 -10.78 -16.95
C GLU A 341 -24.52 -12.31 -16.90
N GLN A 342 -23.76 -13.03 -17.74
CA GLN A 342 -23.81 -14.50 -17.75
C GLN A 342 -22.86 -15.12 -16.71
N MET A 343 -23.43 -15.91 -15.79
CA MET A 343 -22.75 -16.94 -14.96
C MET A 343 -21.58 -16.42 -14.10
N ARG A 344 -21.87 -15.45 -13.23
CA ARG A 344 -20.92 -14.90 -12.24
C ARG A 344 -21.42 -15.11 -10.83
N VAL A 345 -20.49 -15.38 -9.93
CA VAL A 345 -20.78 -15.34 -8.50
C VAL A 345 -20.60 -13.90 -8.04
N GLU A 346 -21.69 -13.29 -7.58
CA GLU A 346 -21.68 -11.97 -6.98
C GLU A 346 -21.51 -12.09 -5.46
N LYS A 347 -20.58 -11.32 -4.89
CA LYS A 347 -20.39 -11.21 -3.44
C LYS A 347 -20.19 -9.76 -3.04
N THR A 348 -20.80 -9.34 -1.94
CA THR A 348 -20.57 -8.03 -1.33
C THR A 348 -19.58 -8.18 -0.18
N LEU A 349 -18.33 -7.76 -0.41
CA LEU A 349 -17.21 -7.89 0.52
C LEU A 349 -16.33 -6.64 0.39
N ASN A 350 -15.59 -6.27 1.45
CA ASN A 350 -14.63 -5.15 1.39
C ASN A 350 -15.23 -3.83 0.85
N ASN A 351 -16.50 -3.55 1.20
CA ASN A 351 -17.28 -2.39 0.73
C ASN A 351 -17.47 -2.30 -0.80
N MET A 352 -17.44 -3.44 -1.50
CA MET A 352 -17.70 -3.51 -2.94
C MET A 352 -18.44 -4.80 -3.32
N THR A 353 -19.11 -4.75 -4.46
CA THR A 353 -19.68 -5.92 -5.10
C THR A 353 -18.67 -6.49 -6.08
N ILE A 354 -18.10 -7.65 -5.77
CA ILE A 354 -17.18 -8.36 -6.66
C ILE A 354 -17.96 -9.36 -7.50
N ARG A 355 -17.59 -9.50 -8.78
CA ARG A 355 -18.21 -10.43 -9.72
C ARG A 355 -17.16 -11.39 -10.26
N ILE A 356 -17.32 -12.66 -9.93
CA ILE A 356 -16.30 -13.69 -10.14
C ILE A 356 -16.80 -14.69 -11.18
N PRO A 357 -16.17 -14.76 -12.36
CA PRO A 357 -16.39 -15.87 -13.28
C PRO A 357 -15.89 -17.17 -12.65
N HIS A 358 -16.65 -18.26 -12.81
CA HIS A 358 -16.35 -19.55 -12.16
C HIS A 358 -16.29 -20.72 -13.15
N GLN A 359 -16.37 -20.44 -14.44
CA GLN A 359 -16.34 -21.42 -15.53
C GLN A 359 -14.97 -21.56 -16.17
N LEU A 360 -14.80 -22.53 -17.08
CA LEU A 360 -13.61 -22.60 -17.93
C LEU A 360 -13.60 -21.40 -18.88
N PHE A 361 -12.43 -20.90 -19.27
CA PHE A 361 -12.33 -19.88 -20.32
C PHE A 361 -11.70 -20.49 -21.56
N ILE A 362 -12.48 -20.70 -22.61
CA ILE A 362 -12.04 -21.37 -23.85
C ILE A 362 -12.49 -20.52 -25.02
N ASN A 363 -11.57 -20.22 -25.93
CA ASN A 363 -11.86 -19.47 -27.16
C ASN A 363 -12.58 -18.13 -26.94
N GLY A 364 -12.23 -17.40 -25.87
CA GLY A 364 -12.83 -16.10 -25.55
C GLY A 364 -14.17 -16.16 -24.82
N GLU A 365 -14.65 -17.35 -24.45
CA GLU A 365 -15.97 -17.56 -23.83
C GLU A 365 -15.85 -18.36 -22.52
N PHE A 366 -16.76 -18.08 -21.58
CA PHE A 366 -16.89 -18.86 -20.36
C PHE A 366 -17.82 -20.04 -20.61
N VAL A 367 -17.35 -21.26 -20.35
CA VAL A 367 -18.06 -22.51 -20.62
C VAL A 367 -17.95 -23.50 -19.47
N ASP A 368 -19.00 -24.29 -19.25
CA ASP A 368 -18.96 -25.39 -18.30
C ASP A 368 -17.96 -26.47 -18.76
N ALA A 369 -17.44 -27.20 -17.78
CA ALA A 369 -16.63 -28.38 -18.06
C ALA A 369 -17.48 -29.52 -18.64
N GLU A 370 -16.84 -30.44 -19.35
CA GLU A 370 -17.48 -31.65 -19.86
C GLU A 370 -18.25 -32.39 -18.75
N GLY A 371 -19.55 -32.62 -18.99
CA GLY A 371 -20.45 -33.27 -18.03
C GLY A 371 -20.84 -32.41 -16.83
N GLY A 372 -20.65 -31.08 -16.88
CA GLY A 372 -21.06 -30.14 -15.83
C GLY A 372 -20.29 -30.31 -14.51
N LYS A 373 -19.11 -30.92 -14.54
CA LYS A 373 -18.33 -31.21 -13.33
C LYS A 373 -17.81 -29.92 -12.69
N THR A 374 -17.91 -29.84 -11.37
CA THR A 374 -17.44 -28.71 -10.57
C THR A 374 -16.68 -29.17 -9.32
N TYR A 375 -16.01 -28.24 -8.66
CA TYR A 375 -15.44 -28.41 -7.33
C TYR A 375 -15.51 -27.10 -6.54
N LYS A 376 -15.43 -27.17 -5.21
CA LYS A 376 -15.46 -25.98 -4.35
C LYS A 376 -14.08 -25.38 -4.18
N THR A 377 -13.94 -24.07 -4.40
CA THR A 377 -12.80 -23.30 -3.89
C THR A 377 -13.13 -22.76 -2.50
N ILE A 378 -12.14 -22.72 -1.61
CA ILE A 378 -12.33 -22.54 -0.16
C ILE A 378 -11.65 -21.27 0.28
N ASN A 379 -12.34 -20.44 1.05
CA ASN A 379 -11.76 -19.28 1.71
C ASN A 379 -10.89 -19.76 2.89
N PRO A 380 -9.56 -19.51 2.88
CA PRO A 380 -8.70 -19.95 3.96
C PRO A 380 -8.91 -19.19 5.27
N THR A 381 -9.65 -18.08 5.26
CA THR A 381 -9.89 -17.26 6.46
C THR A 381 -10.89 -17.90 7.42
N ASP A 382 -11.82 -18.69 6.90
CA ASP A 382 -12.92 -19.28 7.68
C ASP A 382 -13.20 -20.76 7.33
N GLY A 383 -12.54 -21.29 6.29
CA GLY A 383 -12.73 -22.65 5.79
C GLY A 383 -14.02 -22.86 4.97
N GLN A 384 -14.76 -21.80 4.66
CA GLN A 384 -16.02 -21.89 3.93
C GLN A 384 -15.81 -21.92 2.42
N ALA A 385 -16.74 -22.55 1.70
CA ALA A 385 -16.72 -22.52 0.23
C ALA A 385 -17.06 -21.13 -0.29
N ILE A 386 -16.24 -20.61 -1.21
CA ILE A 386 -16.49 -19.33 -1.89
C ILE A 386 -17.57 -19.55 -2.94
N CYS A 387 -17.34 -20.52 -3.84
CA CYS A 387 -18.23 -20.96 -4.91
C CYS A 387 -17.81 -22.31 -5.51
N ASP A 388 -18.65 -22.85 -6.38
CA ASP A 388 -18.34 -23.98 -7.26
C ASP A 388 -17.65 -23.47 -8.55
N VAL A 389 -16.54 -24.10 -8.92
CA VAL A 389 -15.73 -23.78 -10.10
C VAL A 389 -15.74 -24.97 -11.05
N SER A 390 -15.87 -24.73 -12.36
CA SER A 390 -15.83 -25.80 -13.36
C SER A 390 -14.53 -26.61 -13.27
N LEU A 391 -14.66 -27.93 -13.30
CA LEU A 391 -13.58 -28.89 -13.18
C LEU A 391 -13.21 -29.43 -14.56
N ALA A 392 -12.25 -28.80 -15.25
CA ALA A 392 -11.87 -29.18 -16.60
C ALA A 392 -11.60 -30.69 -16.72
N GLN A 393 -11.99 -31.27 -17.85
CA GLN A 393 -11.75 -32.65 -18.23
C GLN A 393 -10.83 -32.72 -19.46
N ILE A 394 -10.40 -33.92 -19.85
CA ILE A 394 -9.54 -34.11 -21.03
C ILE A 394 -10.15 -33.49 -22.31
N PRO A 395 -11.44 -33.67 -22.63
CA PRO A 395 -12.04 -33.03 -23.81
C PRO A 395 -11.95 -31.50 -23.80
N ASP A 396 -11.99 -30.88 -22.62
CA ASP A 396 -11.86 -29.43 -22.49
C ASP A 396 -10.43 -28.97 -22.75
N VAL A 397 -9.43 -29.80 -22.39
CA VAL A 397 -8.02 -29.56 -22.76
C VAL A 397 -7.85 -29.60 -24.27
N GLU A 398 -8.43 -30.59 -24.95
CA GLU A 398 -8.37 -30.67 -26.42
C GLU A 398 -9.00 -29.44 -27.08
N LYS A 399 -10.19 -29.03 -26.62
CA LYS A 399 -10.88 -27.82 -27.11
C LYS A 399 -10.02 -26.56 -26.92
N ALA A 400 -9.43 -26.38 -25.74
CA ALA A 400 -8.59 -25.22 -25.44
C ALA A 400 -7.28 -25.19 -26.25
N VAL A 401 -6.64 -26.34 -26.43
CA VAL A 401 -5.41 -26.42 -27.25
C VAL A 401 -5.73 -26.21 -28.73
N ALA A 402 -6.84 -26.75 -29.22
CA ALA A 402 -7.30 -26.50 -30.59
C ALA A 402 -7.57 -25.00 -30.82
N ALA A 403 -8.29 -24.34 -29.92
CA ALA A 403 -8.54 -22.89 -29.99
C ALA A 403 -7.24 -22.08 -29.95
N ALA A 404 -6.28 -22.45 -29.08
CA ALA A 404 -4.98 -21.80 -29.02
C ALA A 404 -4.16 -21.98 -30.30
N LYS A 405 -4.26 -23.15 -30.93
CA LYS A 405 -3.59 -23.46 -32.20
C LYS A 405 -4.18 -22.65 -33.34
N GLU A 406 -5.51 -22.65 -33.48
CA GLU A 406 -6.21 -21.87 -34.51
C GLU A 406 -5.91 -20.38 -34.37
N ALA A 407 -5.97 -19.83 -33.16
CA ALA A 407 -5.63 -18.43 -32.89
C ALA A 407 -4.17 -18.07 -33.24
N PHE A 408 -3.25 -19.03 -33.15
CA PHE A 408 -1.84 -18.85 -33.48
C PHE A 408 -1.56 -18.96 -34.98
N GLU A 409 -2.04 -20.04 -35.62
CA GLU A 409 -1.72 -20.38 -37.01
C GLU A 409 -2.55 -19.56 -37.99
N GLU A 410 -3.85 -19.42 -37.73
CA GLU A 410 -4.81 -18.82 -38.66
C GLU A 410 -5.37 -17.47 -38.18
N GLY A 411 -5.42 -17.27 -36.87
CA GLY A 411 -5.99 -16.09 -36.23
C GLY A 411 -5.18 -14.80 -36.42
N GLU A 412 -5.80 -13.69 -36.02
CA GLU A 412 -5.18 -12.36 -36.11
C GLU A 412 -3.90 -12.25 -35.28
N TRP A 413 -3.78 -12.98 -34.17
CA TRP A 413 -2.67 -12.85 -33.24
C TRP A 413 -1.30 -13.21 -33.85
N GLY A 414 -1.25 -14.28 -34.65
CA GLY A 414 -0.05 -14.70 -35.38
C GLY A 414 0.34 -13.75 -36.52
N LYS A 415 -0.65 -13.03 -37.07
CA LYS A 415 -0.50 -12.09 -38.20
C LYS A 415 -0.31 -10.63 -37.74
N MET A 416 -0.60 -10.33 -36.48
CA MET A 416 -0.57 -8.99 -35.91
C MET A 416 0.85 -8.44 -35.80
N ASN A 417 1.01 -7.16 -36.13
CA ASN A 417 2.27 -6.45 -35.90
C ASN A 417 2.68 -6.55 -34.43
N PRO A 418 3.96 -6.76 -34.10
CA PRO A 418 4.40 -6.84 -32.71
C PRO A 418 4.05 -5.58 -31.89
N ARG A 419 4.06 -4.41 -32.52
CA ARG A 419 3.65 -3.15 -31.86
C ARG A 419 2.18 -3.15 -31.43
N ASP A 420 1.29 -3.63 -32.29
CA ASP A 420 -0.15 -3.67 -31.99
C ASP A 420 -0.47 -4.75 -30.95
N ARG A 421 0.27 -5.86 -30.95
CA ARG A 421 0.29 -6.83 -29.86
C ARG A 421 0.67 -6.17 -28.52
N GLY A 422 1.70 -5.32 -28.54
CA GLY A 422 2.09 -4.49 -27.39
C GLY A 422 0.96 -3.58 -26.90
N LYS A 423 0.20 -2.95 -27.82
CA LYS A 423 -0.96 -2.11 -27.44
C LYS A 423 -2.03 -2.91 -26.71
N LEU A 424 -2.34 -4.14 -27.15
CA LEU A 424 -3.30 -5.01 -26.45
C LEU A 424 -2.82 -5.38 -25.04
N LEU A 425 -1.53 -5.69 -24.87
CA LEU A 425 -0.95 -5.97 -23.55
C LEU A 425 -0.96 -4.73 -22.64
N TYR A 426 -0.71 -3.53 -23.17
CA TYR A 426 -0.88 -2.28 -22.42
C TYR A 426 -2.33 -2.07 -22.00
N LYS A 427 -3.29 -2.25 -22.92
CA LYS A 427 -4.73 -2.12 -22.63
C LYS A 427 -5.18 -3.11 -21.54
N LEU A 428 -4.70 -4.35 -21.59
CA LEU A 428 -4.95 -5.34 -20.55
C LEU A 428 -4.39 -4.89 -19.19
N ALA A 429 -3.17 -4.34 -19.15
CA ALA A 429 -2.60 -3.82 -17.92
C ALA A 429 -3.41 -2.64 -17.35
N ASP A 430 -3.92 -1.75 -18.21
CA ASP A 430 -4.77 -0.64 -17.81
C ASP A 430 -6.12 -1.14 -17.25
N LEU A 431 -6.72 -2.17 -17.85
CA LEU A 431 -7.94 -2.81 -17.33
C LEU A 431 -7.69 -3.51 -16.00
N MET A 432 -6.54 -4.16 -15.83
CA MET A 432 -6.14 -4.75 -14.54
C MET A 432 -5.94 -3.68 -13.45
N GLU A 433 -5.37 -2.53 -13.80
CA GLU A 433 -5.22 -1.40 -12.87
C GLU A 433 -6.59 -0.79 -12.51
N GLN A 434 -7.52 -0.68 -13.46
CA GLN A 434 -8.89 -0.22 -13.20
C GLN A 434 -9.66 -1.15 -12.26
N HIS A 435 -9.39 -2.46 -12.28
CA HIS A 435 -10.04 -3.46 -11.44
C HIS A 435 -9.14 -3.91 -10.27
N GLN A 436 -8.11 -3.14 -9.92
CA GLN A 436 -7.09 -3.61 -8.99
C GLN A 436 -7.62 -3.92 -7.59
N GLU A 437 -8.60 -3.17 -7.10
CA GLU A 437 -9.21 -3.39 -5.79
C GLU A 437 -10.12 -4.62 -5.80
N GLU A 438 -10.84 -4.87 -6.89
CA GLU A 438 -11.63 -6.09 -7.09
C GLU A 438 -10.71 -7.32 -7.15
N LEU A 439 -9.67 -7.27 -8.00
CA LEU A 439 -8.68 -8.35 -8.11
C LEU A 439 -7.98 -8.62 -6.78
N ALA A 440 -7.60 -7.58 -6.03
CA ALA A 440 -6.96 -7.75 -4.72
C ALA A 440 -7.92 -8.37 -3.68
N THR A 441 -9.21 -8.02 -3.74
CA THR A 441 -10.24 -8.61 -2.88
C THR A 441 -10.44 -10.09 -3.20
N ILE A 442 -10.53 -10.46 -4.49
CA ILE A 442 -10.62 -11.86 -4.93
C ILE A 442 -9.36 -12.64 -4.50
N GLU A 443 -8.16 -12.09 -4.73
CA GLU A 443 -6.90 -12.72 -4.32
C GLU A 443 -6.87 -12.94 -2.79
N SER A 444 -7.39 -11.99 -2.01
CA SER A 444 -7.42 -12.08 -0.54
C SER A 444 -8.29 -13.23 -0.05
N ILE A 445 -9.48 -13.41 -0.63
CA ILE A 445 -10.42 -14.46 -0.21
C ILE A 445 -10.08 -15.83 -0.80
N ASP A 446 -9.45 -15.91 -1.97
CA ASP A 446 -9.12 -17.18 -2.63
C ASP A 446 -7.75 -17.71 -2.17
N SER A 447 -6.82 -16.83 -1.76
CA SER A 447 -5.45 -17.23 -1.39
C SER A 447 -5.02 -16.93 0.04
N GLY A 448 -5.77 -16.10 0.78
CA GLY A 448 -5.38 -15.63 2.11
C GLY A 448 -4.38 -14.47 2.10
N ALA A 449 -4.07 -13.90 0.93
CA ALA A 449 -3.18 -12.74 0.82
C ALA A 449 -3.78 -11.54 1.55
N VAL A 450 -3.00 -10.89 2.43
CA VAL A 450 -3.42 -9.65 3.09
C VAL A 450 -3.71 -8.58 2.04
N TYR A 451 -4.89 -7.95 2.08
CA TYR A 451 -5.41 -7.08 1.02
C TYR A 451 -4.44 -5.96 0.63
N THR A 452 -3.83 -5.29 1.61
CA THR A 452 -2.88 -4.19 1.35
C THR A 452 -1.63 -4.70 0.62
N LEU A 453 -1.19 -5.92 0.94
CA LEU A 453 -0.10 -6.61 0.25
C LEU A 453 -0.54 -7.13 -1.13
N ALA A 454 -1.76 -7.66 -1.26
CA ALA A 454 -2.34 -8.10 -2.51
C ALA A 454 -2.40 -6.95 -3.51
N LEU A 455 -2.98 -5.82 -3.12
CA LEU A 455 -3.09 -4.61 -3.94
C LEU A 455 -1.71 -4.14 -4.44
N LYS A 456 -0.76 -3.95 -3.52
CA LYS A 456 0.58 -3.43 -3.87
C LYS A 456 1.42 -4.43 -4.66
N THR A 457 1.37 -5.71 -4.31
CA THR A 457 2.32 -6.72 -4.82
C THR A 457 1.65 -7.67 -5.80
N HIS A 458 0.64 -8.43 -5.37
CA HIS A 458 0.03 -9.46 -6.21
C HIS A 458 -0.57 -8.83 -7.48
N ILE A 459 -1.27 -7.71 -7.34
CA ILE A 459 -1.92 -7.00 -8.44
C ILE A 459 -0.99 -5.95 -9.03
N GLY A 460 -0.43 -5.06 -8.21
CA GLY A 460 0.44 -3.98 -8.68
C GLY A 460 1.65 -4.47 -9.50
N MET A 461 2.31 -5.55 -9.06
CA MET A 461 3.42 -6.14 -9.83
C MET A 461 2.94 -6.86 -11.09
N SER A 462 1.73 -7.42 -11.09
CA SER A 462 1.13 -8.01 -12.30
C SER A 462 0.87 -6.96 -13.37
N VAL A 463 0.31 -5.81 -13.00
CA VAL A 463 0.12 -4.65 -13.89
C VAL A 463 1.46 -4.21 -14.48
N GLN A 464 2.48 -4.03 -13.62
CA GLN A 464 3.83 -3.67 -14.07
C GLN A 464 4.43 -4.71 -15.02
N THR A 465 4.20 -6.00 -14.77
CA THR A 465 4.70 -7.09 -15.60
C THR A 465 4.12 -7.03 -17.02
N PHE A 466 2.81 -6.83 -17.16
CA PHE A 466 2.20 -6.67 -18.48
C PHE A 466 2.69 -5.40 -19.19
N ARG A 467 2.80 -4.26 -18.49
CA ARG A 467 3.36 -3.02 -19.07
C ARG A 467 4.82 -3.20 -19.52
N TYR A 468 5.61 -3.91 -18.73
CA TYR A 468 7.02 -4.19 -19.04
C TYR A 468 7.15 -5.02 -20.31
N PHE A 469 6.45 -6.17 -20.39
CA PHE A 469 6.53 -7.05 -21.56
C PHE A 469 5.80 -6.51 -22.79
N ALA A 470 4.77 -5.69 -22.63
CA ALA A 470 4.16 -4.95 -23.74
C ALA A 470 5.20 -4.09 -24.48
N GLY A 471 6.11 -3.46 -23.74
CA GLY A 471 7.20 -2.66 -24.29
C GLY A 471 8.25 -3.48 -25.04
N TRP A 472 8.30 -4.80 -24.85
CA TRP A 472 9.25 -5.69 -25.52
C TRP A 472 8.79 -6.18 -26.88
N CYS A 473 7.48 -6.18 -27.19
CA CYS A 473 6.95 -6.81 -28.39
C CYS A 473 7.66 -6.34 -29.68
N ASP A 474 7.92 -5.04 -29.83
CA ASP A 474 8.60 -4.47 -31.00
C ASP A 474 10.12 -4.25 -30.82
N LYS A 475 10.69 -4.78 -29.73
CA LYS A 475 12.13 -4.69 -29.40
C LYS A 475 12.83 -6.05 -29.37
N ILE A 476 12.10 -7.13 -29.67
CA ILE A 476 12.69 -8.44 -29.86
C ILE A 476 13.42 -8.46 -31.22
N GLN A 477 14.75 -8.47 -31.17
CA GLN A 477 15.60 -8.39 -32.35
C GLN A 477 16.37 -9.70 -32.63
N GLY A 478 16.61 -9.95 -33.91
CA GLY A 478 17.61 -10.90 -34.40
C GLY A 478 18.98 -10.24 -34.56
N CYS A 479 19.90 -10.95 -35.22
CA CYS A 479 21.26 -10.48 -35.48
C CYS A 479 21.65 -10.74 -36.93
N THR A 480 22.60 -9.98 -37.47
CA THR A 480 23.37 -10.35 -38.67
C THR A 480 24.69 -11.00 -38.23
N ILE A 481 25.12 -12.05 -38.92
CA ILE A 481 26.30 -12.85 -38.52
C ILE A 481 27.32 -12.84 -39.66
N PRO A 482 28.58 -12.41 -39.42
CA PRO A 482 29.61 -12.37 -40.44
C PRO A 482 30.25 -13.76 -40.63
N ILE A 483 29.56 -14.64 -41.36
CA ILE A 483 30.12 -15.96 -41.68
C ILE A 483 31.24 -15.86 -42.74
N ASN A 484 32.08 -16.89 -42.81
CA ASN A 484 33.05 -17.04 -43.90
C ASN A 484 32.36 -16.93 -45.26
N GLN A 485 32.97 -16.17 -46.16
CA GLN A 485 32.43 -15.94 -47.49
C GLN A 485 32.78 -17.09 -48.44
N ALA A 486 31.80 -17.57 -49.20
CA ALA A 486 32.00 -18.56 -50.26
C ALA A 486 32.52 -17.87 -51.55
N ARG A 487 33.77 -17.40 -51.52
CA ARG A 487 34.38 -16.65 -52.62
C ARG A 487 34.34 -17.44 -53.95
N PRO A 488 34.09 -16.79 -55.10
CA PRO A 488 34.00 -15.33 -55.31
C PRO A 488 32.66 -14.70 -54.89
N ASN A 489 31.66 -15.50 -54.49
CA ASN A 489 30.35 -15.01 -54.04
C ASN A 489 30.41 -14.34 -52.66
N ARG A 490 29.27 -13.75 -52.27
CA ARG A 490 29.04 -13.20 -50.93
C ARG A 490 27.90 -13.95 -50.23
N ASN A 491 27.94 -14.00 -48.91
CA ASN A 491 26.90 -14.59 -48.08
C ASN A 491 26.36 -13.57 -47.08
N LEU A 492 25.03 -13.49 -46.96
CA LEU A 492 24.31 -12.79 -45.90
C LEU A 492 23.69 -13.83 -44.97
N THR A 493 24.00 -13.74 -43.68
CA THR A 493 23.39 -14.56 -42.64
C THR A 493 22.74 -13.65 -41.61
N PHE A 494 21.48 -13.94 -41.27
CA PHE A 494 20.75 -13.26 -40.22
C PHE A 494 19.88 -14.23 -39.44
N THR A 495 19.51 -13.87 -38.22
CA THR A 495 18.59 -14.62 -37.38
C THR A 495 17.26 -13.90 -37.27
N LYS A 496 16.17 -14.67 -37.19
CA LYS A 496 14.82 -14.19 -36.86
C LYS A 496 14.41 -14.76 -35.52
N LYS A 497 13.74 -13.95 -34.70
CA LYS A 497 13.13 -14.39 -33.44
C LYS A 497 11.66 -14.64 -33.70
N GLU A 498 11.27 -15.91 -33.69
CA GLU A 498 9.91 -16.34 -33.99
C GLU A 498 9.25 -16.92 -32.73
N PRO A 499 7.91 -16.79 -32.58
CA PRO A 499 7.18 -17.45 -31.52
C PRO A 499 7.34 -18.98 -31.60
N ILE A 500 7.18 -19.65 -30.46
CA ILE A 500 7.27 -21.11 -30.35
C ILE A 500 5.94 -21.79 -30.76
N GLY A 501 4.81 -21.09 -30.64
CA GLY A 501 3.48 -21.61 -30.94
C GLY A 501 2.62 -21.73 -29.69
N VAL A 502 1.82 -22.79 -29.60
CA VAL A 502 0.95 -23.03 -28.43
C VAL A 502 1.79 -23.35 -27.20
N CYS A 503 1.65 -22.52 -26.16
CA CYS A 503 2.28 -22.73 -24.86
C CYS A 503 1.27 -23.24 -23.82
N ALA A 504 1.68 -24.20 -23.01
CA ALA A 504 1.00 -24.56 -21.77
C ALA A 504 1.70 -23.89 -20.59
N ILE A 505 0.93 -23.29 -19.67
CA ILE A 505 1.49 -22.67 -18.47
C ILE A 505 0.75 -23.22 -17.25
N VAL A 506 1.50 -23.80 -16.31
CA VAL A 506 0.97 -24.34 -15.06
C VAL A 506 1.56 -23.54 -13.90
N ILE A 507 0.69 -22.88 -13.13
CA ILE A 507 1.09 -21.93 -12.08
C ILE A 507 0.81 -22.48 -10.66
N PRO A 508 1.59 -22.04 -9.65
CA PRO A 508 1.38 -22.41 -8.25
C PRO A 508 0.29 -21.52 -7.61
N TRP A 509 0.01 -21.77 -6.34
CA TRP A 509 -1.08 -21.15 -5.58
C TRP A 509 -0.67 -19.98 -4.68
N ASN A 510 0.64 -19.72 -4.53
CA ASN A 510 1.13 -18.79 -3.51
C ASN A 510 1.04 -17.31 -3.89
N TYR A 511 1.09 -16.99 -5.18
CA TYR A 511 0.73 -15.69 -5.74
C TYR A 511 -0.04 -15.90 -7.06
N PRO A 512 -1.32 -16.29 -6.99
CA PRO A 512 -2.06 -16.78 -8.17
C PRO A 512 -1.99 -15.85 -9.37
N LEU A 513 -2.35 -14.57 -9.22
CA LEU A 513 -2.32 -13.63 -10.35
C LEU A 513 -0.90 -13.21 -10.74
N MET A 514 0.00 -13.06 -9.77
CA MET A 514 1.37 -12.62 -10.04
C MET A 514 2.17 -13.65 -10.82
N MET A 515 2.05 -14.94 -10.47
CA MET A 515 2.71 -16.03 -11.19
C MET A 515 2.10 -16.24 -12.58
N LEU A 516 0.78 -16.04 -12.71
CA LEU A 516 0.12 -15.94 -14.02
C LEU A 516 0.78 -14.83 -14.84
N ALA A 517 0.84 -13.60 -14.32
CA ALA A 517 1.35 -12.45 -15.05
C ALA A 517 2.80 -12.63 -15.50
N TRP A 518 3.68 -13.11 -14.60
CA TRP A 518 5.11 -13.34 -14.90
C TRP A 518 5.33 -14.26 -16.11
N LYS A 519 4.55 -15.35 -16.21
CA LYS A 519 4.72 -16.31 -17.30
C LYS A 519 3.93 -15.90 -18.54
N THR A 520 2.69 -15.45 -18.36
CA THR A 520 1.77 -15.16 -19.47
C THR A 520 2.16 -13.89 -20.21
N ALA A 521 2.57 -12.81 -19.53
CA ALA A 521 2.94 -11.56 -20.21
C ALA A 521 4.13 -11.75 -21.17
N ALA A 522 5.18 -12.46 -20.73
CA ALA A 522 6.32 -12.79 -21.57
C ALA A 522 5.94 -13.72 -22.74
N CYS A 523 5.12 -14.73 -22.46
CA CYS A 523 4.61 -15.67 -23.47
C CYS A 523 3.86 -14.95 -24.59
N LEU A 524 2.90 -14.09 -24.21
CA LEU A 524 2.08 -13.32 -25.13
C LEU A 524 2.89 -12.27 -25.88
N ALA A 525 3.79 -11.54 -25.21
CA ALA A 525 4.64 -10.54 -25.87
C ALA A 525 5.51 -11.15 -26.98
N ALA A 526 6.03 -12.36 -26.74
CA ALA A 526 6.76 -13.13 -27.73
C ALA A 526 5.89 -13.68 -28.89
N GLY A 527 4.57 -13.49 -28.87
CA GLY A 527 3.64 -13.83 -29.94
C GLY A 527 3.04 -15.23 -29.87
N ASN A 528 3.19 -15.92 -28.75
CA ASN A 528 2.59 -17.23 -28.54
C ASN A 528 1.12 -17.09 -28.13
N THR A 529 0.36 -18.17 -28.25
CA THR A 529 -0.94 -18.35 -27.58
C THR A 529 -0.76 -19.26 -26.35
N VAL A 530 -1.70 -19.21 -25.42
CA VAL A 530 -1.55 -19.88 -24.12
C VAL A 530 -2.79 -20.66 -23.69
N VAL A 531 -2.55 -21.87 -23.18
CA VAL A 531 -3.48 -22.61 -22.32
C VAL A 531 -2.92 -22.63 -20.91
N LEU A 532 -3.57 -21.90 -20.02
CA LEU A 532 -3.18 -21.71 -18.62
C LEU A 532 -3.94 -22.67 -17.71
N LYS A 533 -3.21 -23.29 -16.80
CA LYS A 533 -3.76 -24.10 -15.71
C LYS A 533 -3.43 -23.41 -14.37
N PRO A 534 -4.39 -22.72 -13.70
CA PRO A 534 -4.22 -22.21 -12.35
C PRO A 534 -4.19 -23.33 -11.32
N ALA A 535 -3.50 -23.17 -10.18
CA ALA A 535 -3.57 -24.15 -9.10
C ALA A 535 -5.03 -24.38 -8.69
N GLN A 536 -5.39 -25.63 -8.37
CA GLN A 536 -6.80 -26.00 -8.15
C GLN A 536 -7.41 -25.24 -6.96
N VAL A 537 -6.60 -24.91 -5.95
CA VAL A 537 -7.04 -24.20 -4.74
C VAL A 537 -7.16 -22.69 -4.91
N THR A 538 -6.73 -22.12 -6.04
CA THR A 538 -6.71 -20.66 -6.27
C THR A 538 -7.05 -20.29 -7.73
N PRO A 539 -8.26 -20.61 -8.23
CA PRO A 539 -8.62 -20.37 -9.62
C PRO A 539 -9.13 -18.95 -9.92
N LEU A 540 -9.60 -18.20 -8.92
CA LEU A 540 -10.58 -17.14 -9.16
C LEU A 540 -9.99 -15.88 -9.82
N THR A 541 -8.79 -15.45 -9.42
CA THR A 541 -8.14 -14.30 -10.09
C THR A 541 -7.65 -14.63 -11.48
N ALA A 542 -7.35 -15.90 -11.78
CA ALA A 542 -7.06 -16.34 -13.15
C ALA A 542 -8.32 -16.22 -14.04
N LEU A 543 -9.48 -16.62 -13.52
CA LEU A 543 -10.75 -16.50 -14.26
C LEU A 543 -11.18 -15.04 -14.42
N LYS A 544 -10.99 -14.21 -13.39
CA LYS A 544 -11.21 -12.76 -13.51
C LYS A 544 -10.25 -12.13 -14.53
N PHE A 545 -8.99 -12.56 -14.57
CA PHE A 545 -8.04 -12.14 -15.60
C PHE A 545 -8.52 -12.51 -17.01
N ALA A 546 -9.09 -13.70 -17.22
CA ALA A 546 -9.68 -14.10 -18.51
C ALA A 546 -10.76 -13.11 -18.98
N GLU A 547 -11.66 -12.70 -18.08
CA GLU A 547 -12.67 -11.67 -18.37
C GLU A 547 -12.00 -10.37 -18.85
N LEU A 548 -10.94 -9.91 -18.16
CA LEU A 548 -10.21 -8.71 -18.56
C LEU A 548 -9.52 -8.85 -19.91
N THR A 549 -9.09 -10.06 -20.31
CA THR A 549 -8.56 -10.29 -21.66
C THR A 549 -9.63 -10.15 -22.75
N ALA A 550 -10.86 -10.59 -22.47
CA ALA A 550 -12.00 -10.42 -23.36
C ALA A 550 -12.36 -8.92 -23.50
N LEU A 551 -12.42 -8.18 -22.39
CA LEU A 551 -12.63 -6.71 -22.39
C LEU A 551 -11.48 -5.95 -23.08
N ALA A 552 -10.25 -6.46 -22.96
CA ALA A 552 -9.11 -5.93 -23.69
C ALA A 552 -9.21 -6.18 -25.21
N LYS A 553 -10.14 -7.04 -25.66
CA LYS A 553 -10.35 -7.46 -27.05
C LYS A 553 -9.17 -8.26 -27.59
N PHE A 554 -8.64 -9.16 -26.76
CA PHE A 554 -7.72 -10.18 -27.27
C PHE A 554 -8.44 -11.06 -28.29
N PRO A 555 -7.80 -11.42 -29.41
CA PRO A 555 -8.38 -12.40 -30.33
C PRO A 555 -8.77 -13.68 -29.60
N LYS A 556 -9.92 -14.24 -29.95
CA LYS A 556 -10.45 -15.48 -29.35
C LYS A 556 -9.38 -16.59 -29.47
N GLY A 557 -9.24 -17.39 -28.41
CA GLY A 557 -8.29 -18.49 -28.34
C GLY A 557 -6.85 -18.11 -27.99
N VAL A 558 -6.48 -16.82 -27.97
CA VAL A 558 -5.11 -16.41 -27.57
C VAL A 558 -4.82 -16.76 -26.11
N VAL A 559 -5.82 -16.62 -25.24
CA VAL A 559 -5.78 -16.98 -23.83
C VAL A 559 -6.90 -17.98 -23.55
N ASN A 560 -6.55 -19.12 -22.97
CA ASN A 560 -7.50 -20.12 -22.48
C ASN A 560 -7.12 -20.51 -21.05
N ILE A 561 -8.08 -20.70 -20.15
CA ILE A 561 -7.84 -20.96 -18.73
C ILE A 561 -8.68 -22.16 -18.27
N LEU A 562 -8.00 -23.17 -17.73
CA LEU A 562 -8.58 -24.44 -17.32
C LEU A 562 -8.33 -24.72 -15.83
N PRO A 563 -9.23 -24.26 -14.93
CA PRO A 563 -9.25 -24.74 -13.56
C PRO A 563 -9.47 -26.26 -13.50
N GLY A 564 -8.75 -26.94 -12.61
CA GLY A 564 -9.00 -28.36 -12.33
C GLY A 564 -7.79 -29.12 -11.80
N ALA A 565 -7.85 -30.46 -11.85
CA ALA A 565 -6.83 -31.32 -11.26
C ALA A 565 -5.49 -31.22 -12.00
N GLY A 566 -4.40 -30.96 -11.27
CA GLY A 566 -3.05 -30.86 -11.85
C GLY A 566 -2.58 -32.16 -12.51
N SER A 567 -2.89 -33.30 -11.89
CA SER A 567 -2.58 -34.65 -12.40
C SER A 567 -3.32 -35.02 -13.68
N LEU A 568 -4.45 -34.36 -13.97
CA LEU A 568 -5.25 -34.60 -15.18
C LEU A 568 -4.89 -33.58 -16.27
N ILE A 569 -5.06 -32.29 -15.96
CA ILE A 569 -4.92 -31.20 -16.93
C ILE A 569 -3.45 -30.91 -17.22
N GLY A 570 -2.62 -30.83 -16.18
CA GLY A 570 -1.18 -30.62 -16.34
C GLY A 570 -0.50 -31.77 -17.07
N GLN A 571 -0.91 -33.01 -16.78
CA GLN A 571 -0.42 -34.19 -17.49
C GLN A 571 -0.85 -34.16 -18.97
N ARG A 572 -2.14 -33.94 -19.25
CA ARG A 572 -2.61 -33.90 -20.64
C ARG A 572 -1.93 -32.79 -21.46
N LEU A 573 -1.75 -31.60 -20.89
CA LEU A 573 -0.98 -30.51 -21.53
C LEU A 573 0.48 -30.90 -21.78
N SER A 574 1.10 -31.67 -20.88
CA SER A 574 2.46 -32.18 -21.04
C SER A 574 2.55 -33.22 -22.16
N ASP A 575 1.50 -34.00 -22.39
CA ASP A 575 1.44 -35.06 -23.41
C ASP A 575 0.95 -34.57 -24.78
N HIS A 576 0.26 -33.43 -24.83
CA HIS A 576 -0.42 -32.97 -26.05
C HIS A 576 0.58 -32.71 -27.20
N PRO A 577 0.32 -33.20 -28.43
CA PRO A 577 1.24 -33.09 -29.56
C PRO A 577 1.36 -31.66 -30.12
N ASP A 578 0.30 -30.86 -30.04
CA ASP A 578 0.31 -29.46 -30.52
C ASP A 578 0.87 -28.45 -29.52
N VAL A 579 1.04 -28.81 -28.24
CA VAL A 579 1.74 -27.95 -27.28
C VAL A 579 3.24 -28.00 -27.59
N ARG A 580 3.86 -26.84 -27.78
CA ARG A 580 5.29 -26.72 -28.16
C ARG A 580 6.20 -26.26 -27.04
N LYS A 581 5.63 -25.64 -26.01
CA LYS A 581 6.35 -25.28 -24.79
C LYS A 581 5.47 -25.43 -23.56
N LEU A 582 6.06 -25.92 -22.47
CA LEU A 582 5.44 -25.94 -21.15
C LEU A 582 6.26 -25.11 -20.13
N GLY A 583 5.60 -24.16 -19.48
CA GLY A 583 6.16 -23.41 -18.35
C GLY A 583 5.53 -23.87 -17.04
N PHE A 584 6.32 -24.46 -16.15
CA PHE A 584 5.84 -24.97 -14.86
C PHE A 584 6.55 -24.28 -13.70
N THR A 585 5.77 -23.91 -12.68
CA THR A 585 6.29 -23.57 -11.36
C THR A 585 5.51 -24.36 -10.31
N GLY A 586 6.23 -25.06 -9.43
CA GLY A 586 5.62 -25.92 -8.42
C GLY A 586 6.68 -26.77 -7.71
N SER A 587 6.31 -27.96 -7.26
CA SER A 587 7.24 -28.83 -6.54
C SER A 587 8.19 -29.57 -7.48
N THR A 588 9.37 -29.91 -6.96
CA THR A 588 10.40 -30.67 -7.69
C THR A 588 9.87 -31.99 -8.27
N GLU A 589 9.11 -32.77 -7.50
CA GLU A 589 8.62 -34.09 -7.96
C GLU A 589 7.67 -33.97 -9.14
N ILE A 590 6.74 -33.02 -9.12
CA ILE A 590 5.84 -32.78 -10.25
C ILE A 590 6.60 -32.19 -11.45
N GLY A 591 7.59 -31.33 -11.20
CA GLY A 591 8.46 -30.80 -12.25
C GLY A 591 9.21 -31.88 -13.02
N LYS A 592 9.77 -32.87 -12.32
CA LYS A 592 10.43 -34.04 -12.93
C LYS A 592 9.45 -34.84 -13.79
N GLN A 593 8.23 -35.08 -13.29
CA GLN A 593 7.20 -35.78 -14.06
C GLN A 593 6.84 -35.03 -15.34
N ILE A 594 6.61 -33.71 -15.25
CA ILE A 594 6.32 -32.86 -16.41
C ILE A 594 7.46 -32.89 -17.43
N MET A 595 8.71 -32.77 -16.98
CA MET A 595 9.88 -32.84 -17.86
C MET A 595 9.96 -34.19 -18.59
N LYS A 596 9.71 -35.29 -17.88
CA LYS A 596 9.65 -36.64 -18.46
C LYS A 596 8.57 -36.73 -19.53
N SER A 597 7.35 -36.30 -19.23
CA SER A 597 6.23 -36.31 -20.17
C SER A 597 6.53 -35.49 -21.43
N CYS A 598 7.07 -34.28 -21.26
CA CYS A 598 7.51 -33.42 -22.37
C CYS A 598 8.55 -34.10 -23.28
N ALA A 599 9.51 -34.81 -22.67
CA ALA A 599 10.56 -35.52 -23.40
C ALA A 599 10.02 -36.71 -24.20
N VAL A 600 9.11 -37.49 -23.61
CA VAL A 600 8.55 -38.70 -24.24
C VAL A 600 7.52 -38.37 -25.31
N SER A 601 6.78 -37.26 -25.19
CA SER A 601 5.67 -36.96 -26.09
C SER A 601 6.11 -36.45 -27.47
N ASN A 602 6.79 -35.31 -27.52
CA ASN A 602 7.09 -34.57 -28.76
C ASN A 602 8.30 -33.62 -28.61
N VAL A 603 9.09 -33.80 -27.55
CA VAL A 603 10.28 -32.98 -27.24
C VAL A 603 9.95 -31.48 -27.12
N LYS A 604 8.74 -31.15 -26.62
CA LYS A 604 8.34 -29.76 -26.35
C LYS A 604 9.31 -29.11 -25.36
N LYS A 605 9.58 -27.81 -25.55
CA LYS A 605 10.48 -27.05 -24.66
C LYS A 605 9.87 -26.98 -23.26
N VAL A 606 10.69 -27.07 -22.21
CA VAL A 606 10.22 -26.97 -20.83
C VAL A 606 11.05 -25.95 -20.04
N SER A 607 10.40 -25.22 -19.14
CA SER A 607 11.07 -24.36 -18.14
C SER A 607 10.45 -24.64 -16.77
N LEU A 608 11.30 -24.86 -15.76
CA LEU A 608 10.92 -25.38 -14.45
C LEU A 608 11.47 -24.48 -13.33
N GLU A 609 10.60 -24.04 -12.43
CA GLU A 609 10.96 -23.39 -11.16
C GLU A 609 10.40 -24.23 -10.00
N LEU A 610 11.28 -24.83 -9.19
CA LEU A 610 10.96 -26.06 -8.44
C LEU A 610 11.07 -25.95 -6.91
N GLY A 611 10.99 -24.73 -6.40
CA GLY A 611 11.16 -24.39 -4.98
C GLY A 611 12.60 -24.04 -4.62
N GLY A 612 12.86 -23.86 -3.32
CA GLY A 612 14.18 -23.47 -2.83
C GLY A 612 14.34 -23.70 -1.33
N LYS A 613 15.60 -23.78 -0.88
CA LYS A 613 15.98 -23.71 0.53
C LYS A 613 17.04 -22.61 0.70
N SER A 614 16.63 -21.40 0.33
CA SER A 614 17.52 -20.25 0.16
C SER A 614 18.18 -19.84 1.48
N PRO A 615 19.52 -19.74 1.54
CA PRO A 615 20.22 -19.24 2.72
C PRO A 615 20.29 -17.70 2.73
N LEU A 616 20.16 -17.10 3.92
CA LEU A 616 20.51 -15.71 4.20
C LEU A 616 21.63 -15.69 5.25
N ILE A 617 22.78 -15.10 4.93
CA ILE A 617 23.95 -15.04 5.81
C ILE A 617 24.07 -13.62 6.38
N ILE A 618 24.12 -13.48 7.71
CA ILE A 618 24.15 -12.20 8.42
C ILE A 618 25.41 -12.14 9.28
N PHE A 619 26.35 -11.30 8.87
CA PHE A 619 27.62 -11.05 9.57
C PHE A 619 27.46 -10.00 10.67
N SER A 620 28.38 -10.03 11.63
CA SER A 620 28.41 -9.15 12.79
C SER A 620 28.69 -7.68 12.47
N ASP A 621 29.25 -7.40 11.29
CA ASP A 621 29.51 -6.05 10.77
C ASP A 621 28.32 -5.41 10.06
N CYS A 622 27.16 -6.08 10.01
CA CYS A 622 25.96 -5.54 9.39
C CYS A 622 25.23 -4.49 10.27
N ASP A 623 24.34 -3.73 9.64
CA ASP A 623 23.33 -2.94 10.37
C ASP A 623 22.29 -3.90 10.98
N LEU A 624 22.42 -4.16 12.28
CA LEU A 624 21.61 -5.16 12.98
C LEU A 624 20.10 -4.86 12.94
N ASP A 625 19.70 -3.58 12.99
CA ASP A 625 18.29 -3.22 12.94
C ASP A 625 17.69 -3.46 11.56
N LYS A 626 18.43 -3.12 10.49
CA LYS A 626 18.04 -3.49 9.13
C LYS A 626 18.04 -5.01 8.94
N ALA A 627 19.03 -5.70 9.51
CA ALA A 627 19.14 -7.16 9.40
C ALA A 627 17.94 -7.86 10.03
N VAL A 628 17.47 -7.42 11.20
CA VAL A 628 16.25 -7.95 11.83
C VAL A 628 15.03 -7.73 10.93
N ARG A 629 14.81 -6.50 10.44
CA ARG A 629 13.66 -6.18 9.57
C ARG A 629 13.68 -6.97 8.26
N MET A 630 14.83 -7.03 7.59
CA MET A 630 14.98 -7.74 6.32
C MET A 630 14.96 -9.26 6.52
N GLY A 631 15.55 -9.75 7.60
CA GLY A 631 15.48 -11.16 7.99
C GLY A 631 14.04 -11.61 8.21
N MET A 632 13.26 -10.84 8.97
CA MET A 632 11.83 -11.11 9.15
C MET A 632 11.06 -11.06 7.83
N SER A 633 11.28 -10.03 7.00
CA SER A 633 10.64 -9.94 5.69
C SER A 633 10.98 -11.14 4.80
N SER A 634 12.23 -11.60 4.81
CA SER A 634 12.68 -12.74 4.01
C SER A 634 12.00 -14.07 4.36
N VAL A 635 11.44 -14.18 5.57
CA VAL A 635 10.76 -15.39 6.06
C VAL A 635 9.24 -15.23 6.04
N PHE A 636 8.71 -14.13 6.58
CA PHE A 636 7.29 -13.97 6.89
C PHE A 636 6.48 -13.23 5.82
N PHE A 637 7.12 -12.64 4.81
CA PHE A 637 6.42 -11.96 3.73
C PHE A 637 5.48 -12.93 2.99
N ASN A 638 4.25 -12.47 2.74
CA ASN A 638 3.16 -13.31 2.22
C ASN A 638 3.01 -14.62 3.01
N LYS A 639 3.07 -14.52 4.35
CA LYS A 639 2.94 -15.61 5.32
C LYS A 639 3.85 -16.82 5.06
N GLY A 640 5.01 -16.57 4.45
CA GLY A 640 6.05 -17.56 4.17
C GLY A 640 5.83 -18.38 2.90
N GLU A 641 4.70 -18.21 2.22
CA GLU A 641 4.41 -18.87 0.96
C GLU A 641 5.07 -18.12 -0.20
N ASN A 642 6.39 -18.20 -0.22
CA ASN A 642 7.22 -17.47 -1.14
C ASN A 642 8.38 -18.35 -1.62
N CYS A 643 8.48 -18.55 -2.94
CA CYS A 643 9.49 -19.41 -3.55
C CYS A 643 10.93 -18.98 -3.27
N ILE A 644 11.16 -17.69 -2.99
CA ILE A 644 12.47 -17.12 -2.64
C ILE A 644 12.65 -16.89 -1.14
N ALA A 645 11.72 -17.36 -0.29
CA ALA A 645 11.83 -17.21 1.16
C ALA A 645 13.16 -17.77 1.68
N ALA A 646 13.75 -17.07 2.65
CA ALA A 646 14.96 -17.52 3.32
C ALA A 646 14.62 -18.72 4.21
N GLY A 647 14.86 -19.92 3.69
CA GLY A 647 14.58 -21.16 4.41
C GLY A 647 15.61 -21.48 5.51
N ARG A 648 16.76 -20.79 5.52
CA ARG A 648 17.79 -20.87 6.57
C ARG A 648 18.43 -19.50 6.74
N LEU A 649 18.56 -19.05 7.98
CA LEU A 649 19.36 -17.89 8.34
C LEU A 649 20.62 -18.37 9.06
N PHE A 650 21.79 -17.92 8.62
CA PHE A 650 23.08 -18.16 9.27
C PHE A 650 23.54 -16.84 9.88
N ILE A 651 23.56 -16.79 11.21
CA ILE A 651 23.90 -15.59 11.97
C ILE A 651 25.27 -15.81 12.59
N GLU A 652 26.17 -14.83 12.47
CA GLU A 652 27.47 -14.90 13.11
C GLU A 652 27.32 -14.95 14.65
N GLU A 653 28.13 -15.80 15.29
CA GLU A 653 28.02 -16.17 16.71
C GLU A 653 27.90 -14.95 17.64
N SER A 654 28.72 -13.92 17.41
CA SER A 654 28.80 -12.73 18.26
C SER A 654 27.51 -11.89 18.32
N ILE A 655 26.61 -12.04 17.35
CA ILE A 655 25.33 -11.30 17.28
C ILE A 655 24.10 -12.22 17.33
N HIS A 656 24.28 -13.54 17.39
CA HIS A 656 23.21 -14.54 17.29
C HIS A 656 22.09 -14.31 18.30
N ASP A 657 22.42 -14.27 19.59
CA ASP A 657 21.40 -14.21 20.66
C ASP A 657 20.63 -12.89 20.62
N THR A 658 21.33 -11.77 20.44
CA THR A 658 20.71 -10.45 20.30
C THR A 658 19.81 -10.37 19.06
N PHE A 659 20.21 -10.97 17.94
CA PHE A 659 19.37 -11.04 16.75
C PHE A 659 18.08 -11.83 17.04
N VAL A 660 18.18 -13.01 17.65
CA VAL A 660 17.02 -13.85 18.00
C VAL A 660 16.07 -13.12 18.95
N GLU A 661 16.58 -12.47 19.99
CA GLU A 661 15.78 -11.68 20.93
C GLU A 661 14.99 -10.56 20.23
N ARG A 662 15.65 -9.81 19.34
CA ARG A 662 15.00 -8.73 18.58
C ARG A 662 13.94 -9.27 17.62
N VAL A 663 14.22 -10.38 16.93
CA VAL A 663 13.22 -11.03 16.07
C VAL A 663 11.99 -11.46 16.86
N VAL A 664 12.15 -12.07 18.03
CA VAL A 664 11.02 -12.46 18.89
C VAL A 664 10.21 -11.24 19.34
N SER A 665 10.89 -10.13 19.67
CA SER A 665 10.24 -8.87 20.04
C SER A 665 9.35 -8.32 18.92
N GLU A 666 9.85 -8.36 17.68
CA GLU A 666 9.10 -7.88 16.52
C GLU A 666 7.97 -8.84 16.12
N ILE A 667 8.16 -10.16 16.22
CA ILE A 667 7.10 -11.16 15.95
C ILE A 667 5.88 -10.90 16.85
N LYS A 668 6.09 -10.55 18.12
CA LYS A 668 5.00 -10.23 19.06
C LYS A 668 4.16 -9.02 18.67
N LYS A 669 4.66 -8.16 17.76
CA LYS A 669 3.96 -6.98 17.25
C LYS A 669 3.11 -7.28 16.01
N MET A 670 3.33 -8.42 15.35
CA MET A 670 2.61 -8.76 14.11
C MET A 670 1.14 -9.07 14.40
N LYS A 671 0.23 -8.35 13.76
CA LYS A 671 -1.20 -8.64 13.87
C LYS A 671 -1.59 -9.77 12.93
N ILE A 672 -2.01 -10.89 13.50
CA ILE A 672 -2.58 -12.04 12.77
C ILE A 672 -4.09 -11.83 12.66
N GLY A 673 -4.65 -11.82 11.44
CA GLY A 673 -6.01 -11.30 11.24
C GLY A 673 -6.69 -11.78 9.96
N ASP A 674 -7.91 -11.33 9.77
CA ASP A 674 -8.60 -11.41 8.47
C ASP A 674 -7.77 -10.64 7.43
N PRO A 675 -7.47 -11.22 6.25
CA PRO A 675 -6.71 -10.52 5.21
C PRO A 675 -7.36 -9.23 4.73
N LEU A 676 -8.67 -9.04 4.88
CA LEU A 676 -9.39 -7.82 4.51
C LEU A 676 -9.30 -6.73 5.60
N ASP A 677 -8.96 -7.05 6.85
CA ASP A 677 -8.68 -6.03 7.88
C ASP A 677 -7.38 -5.29 7.54
N ARG A 678 -7.47 -3.96 7.41
CA ARG A 678 -6.36 -3.08 7.01
C ARG A 678 -5.19 -3.06 8.00
N SER A 679 -5.41 -3.53 9.22
CA SER A 679 -4.37 -3.62 10.25
C SER A 679 -3.72 -4.99 10.35
N THR A 680 -4.15 -5.98 9.58
CA THR A 680 -3.53 -7.31 9.53
C THR A 680 -2.16 -7.25 8.86
N ASP A 681 -1.14 -7.82 9.52
CA ASP A 681 0.21 -8.01 8.97
C ASP A 681 0.42 -9.44 8.44
N HIS A 682 -0.28 -10.41 9.04
CA HIS A 682 -0.12 -11.84 8.75
C HIS A 682 -1.48 -12.52 8.55
N GLY A 683 -1.77 -12.90 7.31
CA GLY A 683 -3.00 -13.61 6.92
C GLY A 683 -2.92 -15.12 7.15
N PRO A 684 -4.00 -15.86 6.82
CA PRO A 684 -4.02 -17.31 6.91
C PRO A 684 -3.10 -17.96 5.87
N GLN A 685 -2.75 -19.23 6.11
CA GLN A 685 -2.12 -20.08 5.11
C GLN A 685 -3.13 -20.43 4.02
N ASN A 686 -2.68 -20.68 2.79
CA ASN A 686 -3.52 -20.72 1.59
C ASN A 686 -4.60 -21.79 1.61
N HIS A 687 -4.33 -22.97 2.18
CA HIS A 687 -5.30 -24.06 2.25
C HIS A 687 -4.93 -25.06 3.34
N LYS A 688 -5.93 -25.82 3.82
CA LYS A 688 -5.81 -26.75 4.95
C LYS A 688 -4.67 -27.76 4.81
N ALA A 689 -4.52 -28.38 3.64
CA ALA A 689 -3.46 -29.38 3.43
C ALA A 689 -2.04 -28.78 3.50
N HIS A 690 -1.88 -27.47 3.23
CA HIS A 690 -0.60 -26.79 3.45
C HIS A 690 -0.37 -26.51 4.93
N LEU A 691 -1.39 -26.01 5.63
CA LEU A 691 -1.35 -25.77 7.07
C LEU A 691 -0.95 -27.04 7.84
N ASP A 692 -1.53 -28.19 7.50
CA ASP A 692 -1.23 -29.48 8.15
C ASP A 692 0.25 -29.86 7.99
N LYS A 693 0.81 -29.66 6.79
CA LYS A 693 2.24 -29.87 6.55
C LYS A 693 3.13 -28.93 7.36
N LEU A 694 2.70 -27.69 7.63
CA LEU A 694 3.47 -26.76 8.45
C LEU A 694 3.49 -27.18 9.92
N VAL A 695 2.38 -27.72 10.42
CA VAL A 695 2.30 -28.29 11.78
C VAL A 695 3.23 -29.50 11.88
N GLU A 696 3.11 -30.47 10.97
CA GLU A 696 3.99 -31.65 10.89
C GLU A 696 5.48 -31.25 10.78
N TYR A 697 5.80 -30.21 10.01
CA TYR A 697 7.17 -29.73 9.85
C TYR A 697 7.76 -29.19 11.15
N CYS A 698 6.96 -28.45 11.93
CA CYS A 698 7.39 -27.92 13.23
C CYS A 698 7.56 -29.04 14.26
N GLU A 699 6.64 -30.01 14.30
CA GLU A 699 6.74 -31.19 15.16
C GLU A 699 8.00 -32.00 14.86
N LYS A 700 8.27 -32.23 13.57
CA LYS A 700 9.50 -32.90 13.12
C LYS A 700 10.75 -32.13 13.56
N GLY A 701 10.76 -30.80 13.41
CA GLY A 701 11.90 -29.97 13.82
C GLY A 701 12.23 -30.11 15.32
N VAL A 702 11.21 -30.09 16.18
CA VAL A 702 11.39 -30.30 17.63
C VAL A 702 11.87 -31.73 17.92
N LYS A 703 11.26 -32.74 17.28
CA LYS A 703 11.62 -34.15 17.45
C LYS A 703 13.08 -34.43 17.05
N GLU A 704 13.60 -33.72 16.05
CA GLU A 704 14.98 -33.83 15.57
C GLU A 704 15.97 -32.96 16.37
N GLY A 705 15.52 -32.26 17.41
CA GLY A 705 16.38 -31.56 18.37
C GLY A 705 16.54 -30.05 18.16
N ALA A 706 15.80 -29.43 17.23
CA ALA A 706 15.82 -27.98 17.09
C ALA A 706 15.09 -27.29 18.26
N LYS A 707 15.66 -26.18 18.76
CA LYS A 707 15.03 -25.35 19.80
C LYS A 707 13.90 -24.50 19.20
N LEU A 708 12.65 -24.81 19.56
CA LEU A 708 11.50 -23.97 19.21
C LEU A 708 11.43 -22.75 20.13
N VAL A 709 11.78 -21.57 19.61
CA VAL A 709 11.77 -20.31 20.38
C VAL A 709 10.35 -19.76 20.57
N CYS A 710 9.53 -19.77 19.52
CA CYS A 710 8.12 -19.38 19.56
C CYS A 710 7.33 -19.98 18.38
N GLY A 711 6.00 -20.03 18.48
CA GLY A 711 5.11 -20.46 17.39
C GLY A 711 5.03 -21.97 17.22
N GLY A 712 4.98 -22.44 15.96
CA GLY A 712 4.99 -23.86 15.60
C GLY A 712 3.64 -24.58 15.73
N LYS A 713 2.52 -23.84 15.83
CA LYS A 713 1.17 -24.39 16.01
C LYS A 713 0.15 -23.61 15.18
N GLN A 714 -0.99 -24.22 14.88
CA GLN A 714 -2.15 -23.51 14.36
C GLN A 714 -2.67 -22.50 15.38
N VAL A 715 -3.02 -21.30 14.91
CA VAL A 715 -3.67 -20.28 15.74
C VAL A 715 -5.10 -20.69 16.01
N ASN A 716 -5.59 -20.50 17.25
CA ASN A 716 -6.96 -20.84 17.62
C ASN A 716 -7.98 -19.85 17.04
N ARG A 717 -8.30 -20.01 15.76
CA ARG A 717 -9.26 -19.22 15.00
C ARG A 717 -9.86 -20.06 13.86
N PRO A 718 -11.01 -19.67 13.29
CA PRO A 718 -11.48 -20.25 12.03
C PRO A 718 -10.46 -20.02 10.91
N GLY A 719 -10.38 -20.98 9.98
CA GLY A 719 -9.40 -20.99 8.90
C GLY A 719 -8.08 -21.65 9.29
#